data_AF-A0A8H6CGC7-F1
#
_entry.id   AF-A0A8H6CGC7-F1
#
_cell.length_a   1.000
_cell.length_b   1.000
_cell.length_c   1.000
_cell.angle_alpha   90.00
_cell.angle_beta   90.00
_cell.angle_gamma   90.00
#
_symmetry.space_group_name_H-M   'P 1'
#
loop_
_entity.id
_entity.type
_entity.pdbx_description
1 polymer ?
#
loop_
_entity_poly.entity_id
_entity_poly.type
_entity_poly.pdbx_seq_one_letter_code
_entity_poly.pdbx_strand_id
1 'polypeptide(L)'
;MVYAQDDPETTPLLPDGDEGETSSSLVELAGPGDPLNPQNLPQWRKWLCAAILGALTFSATFASAVFTAVTADVAREFEVAPEVVALATSLFVFGFATGPVIMGPASELYGRKLPLFLGYLAFILFQIPVAMAHDVRTILIYRFLGGVASSGSPAIVGGYLADFLRPVERGVAVAIFAATTLIGPSVGAIVGNIVMQSSLDWRWTAWLSMIMAVVFGGIGWLVVPETYVPVLLKREAQRRRLKTRNWALHSKLEESSVSIKDFAVRYLTRPFVMLAQEPILVLMTLYVSFTFGMIYFLFVAYSFSFIRERGFTPVGGSLPLIAVIVGIVFGAVYVSRYTLTTYSRKFREQGKLVPEDRLPPMIVGAAVLPFGLFWFAWTSSPAITPWPQIVAGVPIGAGIQIITLQSLAYVLDIYSVDANSAVSGTVIVRSLLGGLFPLIAIPMYQKLGERTYEDHGSSTGSTAAFFQINTILVIKMSWSEASRGRHQRPLGENEQFIKLIGDRAHPAGREQWSVTATATFKACDDRTGTEWSETLREGWKLLRFEHPSIASTVTGNVLDYVTPNTSSLAEWLDRTFFVVEDPATSADDLIASLKPSPFVTLHFLPYQWEVVLHTAHWRTDGYGALQLLNTFFVAVASVVDAGPPKISWGEELARLVPSVETALNLPASTTPHVEVAARQFLATGAHLLGTVGIPYRGDLMTRPGGTRRVRLQLPKVTTEALVAACQARGIGVFSAVHAALAAVNYARAPADARDKHYTSTIRLSLRPYLQEPYNTPALASGLYTGGYMFKVPSTQSWADNAKQYEAEYERGVTEDFLQSRRQYAILALEGLRKGIPPPPVSNIDISFVDGADQLVTPVLESKNVPLEILSLGFGVETLTRQTYCTAWKFRDQVEFNLWFNEAYHDATTAAELLETLRDVLVKELQI
;
A
#
# COMPACT_ATOMS: atom_id res chain seq x y z
N MET A 1 47.06 -20.73 33.55
CA MET A 1 46.27 -21.94 33.89
C MET A 1 45.28 -22.15 32.76
N VAL A 2 45.19 -23.25 32.01
CA VAL A 2 45.81 -24.59 32.03
C VAL A 2 45.52 -25.19 30.62
N TYR A 3 46.57 -25.63 29.90
CA TYR A 3 46.68 -26.75 28.92
C TYR A 3 45.84 -26.73 27.60
N ALA A 4 46.21 -27.31 26.46
CA ALA A 4 47.41 -27.95 25.86
C ALA A 4 46.99 -28.38 24.42
N GLN A 5 47.77 -28.14 23.36
CA GLN A 5 48.79 -29.03 22.75
C GLN A 5 48.26 -30.40 22.22
N ASP A 6 48.33 -30.61 20.90
CA ASP A 6 49.25 -31.61 20.27
C ASP A 6 49.01 -31.78 18.74
N ASP A 7 50.11 -31.61 18.00
CA ASP A 7 50.37 -32.11 16.63
C ASP A 7 50.76 -33.60 16.73
N PRO A 8 50.66 -34.47 15.68
CA PRO A 8 51.82 -34.60 14.78
C PRO A 8 51.56 -35.09 13.32
N GLU A 9 52.58 -34.85 12.50
CA GLU A 9 52.83 -35.24 11.12
C GLU A 9 52.58 -36.72 10.75
N THR A 10 52.27 -36.97 9.46
CA THR A 10 52.91 -38.02 8.64
C THR A 10 52.54 -37.88 7.15
N THR A 11 53.51 -37.45 6.35
CA THR A 11 53.49 -37.57 4.88
C THR A 11 53.99 -38.98 4.49
N PRO A 12 53.53 -39.57 3.37
CA PRO A 12 54.51 -40.17 2.46
C PRO A 12 54.22 -39.96 0.96
N LEU A 13 55.23 -39.38 0.30
CA LEU A 13 55.87 -39.74 -0.99
C LEU A 13 55.01 -40.17 -2.19
N LEU A 14 55.22 -39.50 -3.33
CA LEU A 14 55.55 -40.06 -4.67
C LEU A 14 55.69 -38.90 -5.70
N PRO A 15 56.42 -39.09 -6.83
CA PRO A 15 57.86 -38.93 -7.03
C PRO A 15 58.24 -37.69 -7.88
N ASP A 16 59.51 -37.31 -7.87
CA ASP A 16 60.09 -36.40 -8.88
C ASP A 16 60.05 -37.07 -10.27
N GLY A 17 59.49 -36.36 -11.26
CA GLY A 17 59.39 -36.83 -12.63
C GLY A 17 58.89 -35.74 -13.60
N ASP A 18 59.87 -35.11 -14.23
CA ASP A 18 59.87 -34.35 -15.50
C ASP A 18 58.99 -33.10 -15.70
N GLU A 19 59.71 -32.06 -16.09
CA GLU A 19 59.28 -30.82 -16.73
C GLU A 19 58.34 -31.08 -17.92
N GLY A 20 57.21 -30.37 -17.97
CA GLY A 20 56.41 -30.26 -19.19
C GLY A 20 54.92 -30.04 -18.93
N GLU A 21 54.48 -28.81 -19.18
CA GLU A 21 53.09 -28.35 -19.24
C GLU A 21 52.35 -28.22 -17.88
N THR A 22 52.04 -26.97 -17.52
CA THR A 22 50.94 -26.62 -16.63
C THR A 22 49.61 -27.12 -17.21
N SER A 23 49.35 -28.43 -17.18
CA SER A 23 48.00 -28.95 -17.32
C SER A 23 47.29 -28.63 -16.02
N SER A 24 46.39 -27.64 -16.04
CA SER A 24 45.57 -27.38 -14.87
C SER A 24 44.84 -28.69 -14.54
N SER A 25 44.82 -29.08 -13.26
CA SER A 25 44.08 -30.25 -12.80
C SER A 25 42.55 -30.08 -12.93
N LEU A 26 42.10 -29.04 -13.65
CA LEU A 26 40.73 -28.68 -13.89
C LEU A 26 40.20 -29.34 -15.17
N VAL A 27 39.10 -30.07 -15.06
CA VAL A 27 38.44 -30.69 -16.20
C VAL A 27 37.48 -29.68 -16.84
N GLU A 28 37.88 -29.15 -17.99
CA GLU A 28 37.08 -28.24 -18.82
C GLU A 28 36.65 -28.88 -20.16
N LEU A 29 35.77 -28.20 -20.89
CA LEU A 29 35.38 -28.63 -22.24
C LEU A 29 36.56 -28.51 -23.20
N ALA A 30 36.74 -29.50 -24.08
CA ALA A 30 37.82 -29.52 -25.07
C ALA A 30 37.67 -28.48 -26.20
N GLY A 31 36.55 -27.74 -26.22
CA GLY A 31 36.26 -26.66 -27.17
C GLY A 31 34.77 -26.56 -27.54
N PRO A 32 34.38 -25.66 -28.46
CA PRO A 32 32.99 -25.49 -28.88
C PRO A 32 32.33 -26.74 -29.46
N GLY A 33 33.12 -27.65 -30.04
CA GLY A 33 32.67 -28.92 -30.63
C GLY A 33 32.65 -30.13 -29.69
N ASP A 34 32.92 -29.95 -28.40
CA ASP A 34 32.97 -31.06 -27.44
C ASP A 34 31.62 -31.84 -27.40
N PRO A 35 31.61 -33.17 -27.53
CA PRO A 35 30.40 -33.99 -27.39
C PRO A 35 29.68 -33.84 -26.03
N LEU A 36 30.38 -33.41 -24.97
CA LEU A 36 29.80 -33.11 -23.67
C LEU A 36 29.00 -31.81 -23.64
N ASN A 37 29.18 -30.93 -24.64
CA ASN A 37 28.41 -29.70 -24.76
C ASN A 37 26.98 -30.00 -25.27
N PRO A 38 25.92 -29.73 -24.49
CA PRO A 38 24.53 -29.98 -24.89
C PRO A 38 24.10 -29.23 -26.16
N GLN A 39 24.78 -28.12 -26.50
CA GLN A 39 24.52 -27.37 -27.73
C GLN A 39 24.93 -28.13 -29.00
N ASN A 40 25.70 -29.22 -28.89
CA ASN A 40 26.10 -30.07 -30.01
C ASN A 40 25.13 -31.25 -30.24
N LEU A 41 24.02 -31.34 -29.49
CA LEU A 41 22.98 -32.33 -29.75
C LEU A 41 22.38 -32.17 -31.17
N PRO A 42 21.96 -33.28 -31.82
CA PRO A 42 21.26 -33.20 -33.10
C PRO A 42 19.99 -32.34 -32.99
N GLN A 43 19.70 -31.55 -34.03
CA GLN A 43 18.60 -30.58 -34.01
C GLN A 43 17.24 -31.23 -33.70
N TRP A 44 16.95 -32.38 -34.29
CA TRP A 44 15.72 -33.14 -34.02
C TRP A 44 15.60 -33.53 -32.55
N ARG A 45 16.71 -33.89 -31.90
CA ARG A 45 16.75 -34.30 -30.49
C ARG A 45 16.53 -33.12 -29.56
N LYS A 46 17.06 -31.94 -29.91
CA LYS A 46 16.82 -30.69 -29.16
C LYS A 46 15.34 -30.31 -29.17
N TRP A 47 14.70 -30.31 -30.35
CA TRP A 47 13.28 -29.99 -30.47
C TRP A 47 12.37 -31.05 -29.85
N LEU A 48 12.76 -32.33 -29.92
CA LEU A 48 12.08 -33.39 -29.19
C LEU A 48 12.14 -33.17 -27.67
N CYS A 49 13.32 -32.83 -27.13
CA CYS A 49 13.47 -32.49 -25.70
C CYS A 49 12.62 -31.26 -25.34
N ALA A 50 12.66 -30.19 -26.14
CA ALA A 50 11.86 -28.99 -25.92
C ALA A 50 10.35 -29.28 -25.93
N ALA A 51 9.87 -30.13 -26.84
CA ALA A 51 8.47 -30.54 -26.91
C ALA A 51 8.03 -31.34 -25.67
N ILE A 52 8.86 -32.29 -25.22
CA ILE A 52 8.57 -33.08 -24.01
C ILE A 52 8.57 -32.19 -22.76
N LEU A 53 9.54 -31.29 -22.64
CA LEU A 53 9.61 -30.32 -21.55
C LEU A 53 8.38 -29.39 -21.54
N GLY A 54 7.91 -28.95 -22.70
CA GLY A 54 6.64 -28.23 -22.85
C GLY A 54 5.43 -29.07 -22.44
N ALA A 55 5.40 -30.36 -22.78
CA ALA A 55 4.33 -31.28 -22.37
C ALA A 55 4.28 -31.50 -20.85
N LEU A 56 5.43 -31.56 -20.18
CA LEU A 56 5.51 -31.61 -18.71
C LEU A 56 4.89 -30.36 -18.07
N THR A 57 5.24 -29.18 -18.56
CA THR A 57 4.68 -27.91 -18.05
C THR A 57 3.21 -27.76 -18.40
N PHE A 58 2.78 -28.22 -19.58
CA PHE A 58 1.37 -28.30 -19.94
C PHE A 58 0.60 -29.18 -18.96
N SER A 59 1.08 -30.38 -18.62
CA SER A 59 0.40 -31.26 -17.66
C SER A 59 0.35 -30.69 -16.24
N ALA A 60 1.43 -30.04 -15.77
CA ALA A 60 1.43 -29.35 -14.49
C ALA A 60 0.38 -28.22 -14.44
N THR A 61 0.34 -27.37 -15.46
CA THR A 61 -0.57 -26.22 -15.54
C THR A 61 -2.00 -26.61 -15.91
N PHE A 62 -2.21 -27.71 -16.62
CA PHE A 62 -3.52 -28.33 -16.80
C PHE A 62 -4.13 -28.75 -15.46
N ALA A 63 -3.32 -29.42 -14.63
CA ALA A 63 -3.75 -29.88 -13.32
C ALA A 63 -4.08 -28.74 -12.35
N SER A 64 -3.64 -27.50 -12.60
CA SER A 64 -3.96 -26.36 -11.73
C SER A 64 -5.42 -25.92 -11.86
N ALA A 65 -6.02 -26.03 -13.04
CA ALA A 65 -7.35 -25.50 -13.34
C ALA A 65 -8.42 -26.55 -13.65
N VAL A 66 -8.04 -27.81 -13.94
CA VAL A 66 -9.02 -28.89 -14.19
C VAL A 66 -10.00 -29.09 -13.04
N PHE A 67 -9.53 -28.84 -11.81
CA PHE A 67 -10.34 -28.96 -10.60
C PHE A 67 -11.35 -27.82 -10.43
N THR A 68 -11.14 -26.67 -11.06
CA THR A 68 -12.06 -25.52 -10.95
C THR A 68 -13.45 -25.86 -11.46
N ALA A 69 -13.55 -26.69 -12.50
CA ALA A 69 -14.82 -27.11 -13.10
C ALA A 69 -15.68 -27.98 -12.15
N VAL A 70 -15.09 -28.64 -11.16
CA VAL A 70 -15.79 -29.59 -10.27
C VAL A 70 -16.09 -29.02 -8.89
N THR A 71 -15.82 -27.73 -8.70
CA THR A 71 -15.92 -27.04 -7.41
C THR A 71 -17.31 -27.19 -6.78
N ALA A 72 -18.37 -27.00 -7.57
CA ALA A 72 -19.76 -27.03 -7.07
C ALA A 72 -20.24 -28.45 -6.71
N ASP A 73 -19.72 -29.48 -7.39
CA ASP A 73 -20.08 -30.88 -7.15
C ASP A 73 -19.40 -31.42 -5.89
N VAL A 74 -18.10 -31.16 -5.75
CA VAL A 74 -17.33 -31.51 -4.56
C VAL A 74 -17.87 -30.80 -3.31
N ALA A 75 -18.29 -29.54 -3.46
CA ALA A 75 -18.92 -28.79 -2.37
C ALA A 75 -20.23 -29.43 -1.90
N ARG A 76 -21.04 -29.95 -2.84
CA ARG A 76 -22.27 -30.67 -2.54
C ARG A 76 -22.00 -32.04 -1.90
N GLU A 77 -21.05 -32.82 -2.41
CA GLU A 77 -20.73 -34.15 -1.87
C GLU A 77 -20.25 -34.10 -0.42
N PHE A 78 -19.43 -33.10 -0.07
CA PHE A 78 -18.88 -32.96 1.27
C PHE A 78 -19.63 -31.96 2.15
N GLU A 79 -20.78 -31.45 1.69
CA GLU A 79 -21.63 -30.49 2.42
C GLU A 79 -20.87 -29.25 2.94
N VAL A 80 -19.98 -28.69 2.12
CA VAL A 80 -19.20 -27.48 2.44
C VAL A 80 -19.57 -26.32 1.50
N ALA A 81 -19.25 -25.09 1.92
CA ALA A 81 -19.44 -23.92 1.06
C ALA A 81 -18.55 -24.00 -0.20
N PRO A 82 -19.03 -23.60 -1.40
CA PRO A 82 -18.25 -23.62 -2.64
C PRO A 82 -16.92 -22.88 -2.57
N GLU A 83 -16.82 -21.85 -1.73
CA GLU A 83 -15.60 -21.08 -1.46
C GLU A 83 -14.50 -21.94 -0.83
N VAL A 84 -14.87 -22.90 0.03
CA VAL A 84 -13.92 -23.83 0.65
C VAL A 84 -13.32 -24.77 -0.39
N VAL A 85 -14.09 -25.17 -1.40
CA VAL A 85 -13.58 -26.02 -2.49
C VAL A 85 -12.84 -25.18 -3.53
N ALA A 86 -13.24 -23.93 -3.78
CA ALA A 86 -12.51 -23.01 -4.64
C ALA A 86 -11.07 -22.78 -4.15
N LEU A 87 -10.87 -22.79 -2.82
CA LEU A 87 -9.55 -22.78 -2.17
C LEU A 87 -8.63 -23.92 -2.66
N ALA A 88 -9.17 -25.08 -3.08
CA ALA A 88 -8.38 -26.20 -3.62
C ALA A 88 -7.69 -25.84 -4.95
N THR A 89 -8.31 -25.00 -5.78
CA THR A 89 -7.70 -24.46 -6.99
C THR A 89 -6.61 -23.46 -6.59
N SER A 90 -6.93 -22.51 -5.71
CA SER A 90 -6.00 -21.49 -5.23
C SER A 90 -4.76 -22.07 -4.55
N LEU A 91 -4.92 -23.10 -3.71
CA LEU A 91 -3.83 -23.78 -3.01
C LEU A 91 -2.85 -24.45 -3.97
N PHE A 92 -3.32 -25.02 -5.08
CA PHE A 92 -2.40 -25.58 -6.07
C PHE A 92 -1.57 -24.47 -6.76
N VAL A 93 -2.21 -23.33 -7.08
CA VAL A 93 -1.51 -22.17 -7.63
C VAL A 93 -0.57 -21.53 -6.59
N PHE A 94 -0.93 -21.49 -5.31
CA PHE A 94 0.00 -21.11 -4.23
C PHE A 94 1.17 -22.08 -4.11
N GLY A 95 0.96 -23.38 -4.37
CA GLY A 95 2.04 -24.34 -4.52
C GLY A 95 3.03 -23.99 -5.63
N PHE A 96 2.56 -23.40 -6.74
CA PHE A 96 3.44 -22.85 -7.79
C PHE A 96 4.29 -21.66 -7.32
N ALA A 97 3.89 -20.95 -6.25
CA ALA A 97 4.72 -19.89 -5.66
C ALA A 97 5.88 -20.48 -4.85
N THR A 98 5.66 -21.57 -4.12
CA THR A 98 6.63 -22.08 -3.14
C THR A 98 7.62 -23.07 -3.73
N GLY A 99 7.21 -23.92 -4.67
CA GLY A 99 8.11 -24.97 -5.15
C GLY A 99 9.30 -24.53 -6.03
N PRO A 100 9.26 -23.43 -6.81
CA PRO A 100 10.44 -22.93 -7.54
C PRO A 100 11.61 -22.55 -6.63
N VAL A 101 11.30 -22.14 -5.39
CA VAL A 101 12.28 -21.76 -4.36
C VAL A 101 13.15 -22.95 -3.94
N ILE A 102 12.62 -24.16 -4.03
CA ILE A 102 13.35 -25.39 -3.69
C ILE A 102 13.96 -26.00 -4.95
N MET A 103 13.15 -26.13 -6.00
CA MET A 103 13.50 -26.86 -7.21
C MET A 103 14.49 -26.11 -8.12
N GLY A 104 14.40 -24.78 -8.18
CA GLY A 104 15.32 -23.94 -8.96
C GLY A 104 16.77 -24.07 -8.47
N PRO A 105 17.06 -23.78 -7.19
CA PRO A 105 18.40 -23.94 -6.65
C PRO A 105 18.88 -25.41 -6.70
N ALA A 106 18.01 -26.37 -6.38
CA ALA A 106 18.36 -27.80 -6.50
C ALA A 106 18.81 -28.17 -7.92
N SER A 107 18.25 -27.55 -8.95
CA SER A 107 18.63 -27.78 -10.36
C SER A 107 20.01 -27.27 -10.74
N GLU A 108 20.57 -26.33 -9.96
CA GLU A 108 21.92 -25.79 -10.16
C GLU A 108 22.98 -26.58 -9.37
N LEU A 109 22.59 -27.23 -8.27
CA LEU A 109 23.50 -28.08 -7.48
C LEU A 109 23.58 -29.52 -7.99
N TYR A 110 22.42 -30.13 -8.25
CA TYR A 110 22.31 -31.56 -8.57
C TYR A 110 22.13 -31.83 -10.07
N GLY A 111 22.06 -30.78 -10.89
CA GLY A 111 21.76 -30.85 -12.31
C GLY A 111 20.27 -30.68 -12.59
N ARG A 112 19.90 -30.42 -13.86
CA ARG A 112 18.51 -30.12 -14.21
C ARG A 112 17.59 -31.34 -14.11
N LYS A 113 18.13 -32.54 -14.37
CA LYS A 113 17.31 -33.76 -14.54
C LYS A 113 16.70 -34.25 -13.24
N LEU A 114 17.53 -34.43 -12.21
CA LEU A 114 17.11 -35.11 -10.99
C LEU A 114 16.00 -34.33 -10.25
N PRO A 115 16.13 -33.01 -9.97
CA PRO A 115 15.10 -32.26 -9.26
C PRO A 115 13.78 -32.15 -10.04
N LEU A 116 13.86 -32.00 -11.37
CA LEU A 116 12.66 -31.95 -12.23
C LEU A 116 11.83 -33.23 -12.10
N PHE A 117 12.46 -34.40 -12.29
CA PHE A 117 11.72 -35.67 -12.28
C PHE A 117 11.37 -36.18 -10.89
N LEU A 118 12.14 -35.83 -9.84
CA LEU A 118 11.72 -36.11 -8.46
C LEU A 118 10.49 -35.28 -8.08
N GLY A 119 10.46 -33.99 -8.44
CA GLY A 119 9.27 -33.16 -8.28
C GLY A 119 8.08 -33.71 -9.06
N TYR A 120 8.31 -34.16 -10.30
CA TYR A 120 7.26 -34.76 -11.12
C TYR A 120 6.74 -36.09 -10.58
N LEU A 121 7.63 -36.93 -10.01
CA LEU A 121 7.23 -38.17 -9.32
C LEU A 121 6.37 -37.87 -8.09
N ALA A 122 6.77 -36.88 -7.28
CA ALA A 122 5.96 -36.44 -6.15
C ALA A 122 4.60 -35.90 -6.61
N PHE A 123 4.54 -35.16 -7.72
CA PHE A 123 3.30 -34.68 -8.32
C PHE A 123 2.36 -35.82 -8.71
N ILE A 124 2.88 -36.89 -9.34
CA ILE A 124 2.13 -38.11 -9.68
C ILE A 124 1.56 -38.74 -8.40
N LEU A 125 2.38 -38.94 -7.37
CA LEU A 125 1.96 -39.55 -6.12
C LEU A 125 0.90 -38.74 -5.39
N PHE A 126 1.01 -37.41 -5.39
CA PHE A 126 0.02 -36.53 -4.74
C PHE A 126 -1.31 -36.43 -5.48
N GLN A 127 -1.45 -36.94 -6.71
CA GLN A 127 -2.77 -37.06 -7.34
C GLN A 127 -3.61 -38.20 -6.74
N ILE A 128 -2.98 -39.26 -6.23
CA ILE A 128 -3.68 -40.44 -5.71
C ILE A 128 -4.57 -40.08 -4.51
N PRO A 129 -4.08 -39.36 -3.47
CA PRO A 129 -4.92 -38.97 -2.35
C PRO A 129 -6.05 -38.00 -2.72
N VAL A 130 -5.86 -37.15 -3.73
CA VAL A 130 -6.93 -36.27 -4.24
C VAL A 130 -8.02 -37.09 -4.92
N ALA A 131 -7.64 -38.08 -5.73
CA ALA A 131 -8.59 -38.95 -6.43
C ALA A 131 -9.34 -39.90 -5.49
N MET A 132 -8.72 -40.27 -4.35
CA MET A 132 -9.29 -41.17 -3.35
C MET A 132 -9.77 -40.43 -2.09
N ALA A 133 -9.97 -39.11 -2.16
CA ALA A 133 -10.34 -38.33 -1.00
C ALA A 133 -11.77 -38.65 -0.51
N HIS A 134 -11.90 -38.76 0.81
CA HIS A 134 -13.17 -38.93 1.53
C HIS A 134 -13.52 -37.71 2.38
N ASP A 135 -12.70 -36.67 2.34
CA ASP A 135 -12.93 -35.40 3.01
C ASP A 135 -12.20 -34.25 2.30
N VAL A 136 -12.71 -33.03 2.49
CA VAL A 136 -12.18 -31.82 1.83
C VAL A 136 -10.77 -31.47 2.29
N ARG A 137 -10.37 -31.80 3.53
CA ARG A 137 -9.03 -31.45 4.03
C ARG A 137 -7.94 -32.21 3.28
N THR A 138 -8.17 -33.49 3.00
CA THR A 138 -7.30 -34.30 2.15
C THR A 138 -7.13 -33.64 0.77
N ILE A 139 -8.22 -33.18 0.16
CA ILE A 139 -8.15 -32.45 -1.12
C ILE A 139 -7.27 -31.20 -0.96
N LEU A 140 -7.56 -30.31 -0.01
CA LEU A 140 -6.81 -29.06 0.16
C LEU A 140 -5.30 -29.26 0.36
N ILE A 141 -4.91 -30.21 1.23
CA ILE A 141 -3.51 -30.50 1.53
C ILE A 141 -2.78 -31.03 0.28
N TYR A 142 -3.32 -32.06 -0.36
CA TYR A 142 -2.65 -32.71 -1.49
C TYR A 142 -2.73 -31.88 -2.77
N ARG A 143 -3.70 -30.97 -2.90
CA ARG A 143 -3.70 -29.93 -3.93
C ARG A 143 -2.55 -28.95 -3.72
N PHE A 144 -2.32 -28.45 -2.50
CA PHE A 144 -1.15 -27.61 -2.23
C PHE A 144 0.16 -28.34 -2.55
N LEU A 145 0.36 -29.54 -2.00
CA LEU A 145 1.57 -30.34 -2.21
C LEU A 145 1.77 -30.73 -3.68
N GLY A 146 0.70 -31.06 -4.40
CA GLY A 146 0.73 -31.30 -5.84
C GLY A 146 1.19 -30.08 -6.64
N GLY A 147 0.76 -28.88 -6.23
CA GLY A 147 1.23 -27.62 -6.80
C GLY A 147 2.72 -27.40 -6.55
N VAL A 148 3.19 -27.60 -5.31
CA VAL A 148 4.62 -27.51 -4.95
C VAL A 148 5.46 -28.45 -5.81
N ALA A 149 5.06 -29.71 -5.90
CA ALA A 149 5.79 -30.75 -6.61
C ALA A 149 5.86 -30.52 -8.13
N SER A 150 4.76 -30.07 -8.74
CA SER A 150 4.69 -29.83 -10.20
C SER A 150 5.32 -28.51 -10.66
N SER A 151 5.49 -27.54 -9.75
CA SER A 151 6.10 -26.23 -10.03
C SER A 151 7.57 -26.29 -10.49
N GLY A 152 8.26 -27.42 -10.23
CA GLY A 152 9.61 -27.64 -10.74
C GLY A 152 9.67 -27.63 -12.27
N SER A 153 8.58 -28.01 -12.95
CA SER A 153 8.53 -27.99 -14.41
C SER A 153 8.61 -26.57 -14.99
N PRO A 154 7.73 -25.60 -14.66
CA PRO A 154 7.88 -24.25 -15.19
C PRO A 154 9.18 -23.56 -14.74
N ALA A 155 9.75 -23.94 -13.59
CA ALA A 155 10.98 -23.34 -13.06
C ALA A 155 12.26 -23.82 -13.76
N ILE A 156 12.36 -25.12 -14.06
CA ILE A 156 13.61 -25.74 -14.56
C ILE A 156 13.65 -25.77 -16.10
N VAL A 157 12.50 -25.84 -16.77
CA VAL A 157 12.44 -25.97 -18.24
C VAL A 157 13.11 -24.80 -18.97
N GLY A 158 12.99 -23.57 -18.47
CA GLY A 158 13.69 -22.41 -19.04
C GLY A 158 15.22 -22.59 -19.04
N GLY A 159 15.76 -23.16 -17.96
CA GLY A 159 17.19 -23.49 -17.86
C GLY A 159 17.60 -24.58 -18.85
N TYR A 160 16.80 -25.64 -18.98
CA TYR A 160 17.00 -26.67 -20.01
C TYR A 160 17.08 -26.07 -21.42
N LEU A 161 16.11 -25.24 -21.80
CA LEU A 161 16.08 -24.61 -23.11
C LEU A 161 17.31 -23.72 -23.33
N ALA A 162 17.82 -23.06 -22.29
CA ALA A 162 19.04 -22.26 -22.36
C ALA A 162 20.32 -23.09 -22.49
N ASP A 163 20.37 -24.29 -21.92
CA ASP A 163 21.55 -25.16 -21.93
C ASP A 163 21.84 -25.74 -23.34
N PHE A 164 20.80 -26.15 -24.10
CA PHE A 164 20.99 -26.86 -25.38
C PHE A 164 20.55 -26.11 -26.65
N LEU A 165 19.79 -25.02 -26.56
CA LEU A 165 19.39 -24.23 -27.73
C LEU A 165 20.28 -23.02 -27.95
N ARG A 166 20.54 -22.69 -29.22
CA ARG A 166 21.26 -21.47 -29.61
C ARG A 166 20.38 -20.23 -29.39
N PRO A 167 20.93 -19.02 -29.26
CA PRO A 167 20.16 -17.82 -28.87
C PRO A 167 18.89 -17.54 -29.69
N VAL A 168 18.93 -17.73 -31.01
CA VAL A 168 17.77 -17.52 -31.90
C VAL A 168 16.71 -18.61 -31.73
N GLU A 169 17.13 -19.87 -31.67
CA GLU A 169 16.25 -21.03 -31.46
C GLU A 169 15.60 -20.99 -30.08
N ARG A 170 16.37 -20.58 -29.08
CA ARG A 170 15.94 -20.37 -27.69
C ARG A 170 14.80 -19.37 -27.62
N GLY A 171 14.88 -18.26 -28.34
CA GLY A 171 13.81 -17.24 -28.35
C GLY A 171 12.45 -17.80 -28.81
N VAL A 172 12.45 -18.63 -29.85
CA VAL A 172 11.24 -19.29 -30.36
C VAL A 172 10.75 -20.37 -29.39
N ALA A 173 11.65 -21.20 -28.86
CA ALA A 173 11.28 -22.26 -27.92
C ALA A 173 10.70 -21.70 -26.61
N VAL A 174 11.26 -20.62 -26.07
CA VAL A 174 10.74 -19.93 -24.88
C VAL A 174 9.36 -19.32 -25.14
N ALA A 175 9.11 -18.80 -26.35
CA ALA A 175 7.79 -18.29 -26.72
C ALA A 175 6.71 -19.38 -26.75
N ILE A 176 7.04 -20.54 -27.34
CA ILE A 176 6.16 -21.72 -27.38
C ILE A 176 5.93 -22.25 -25.96
N PHE A 177 6.99 -22.35 -25.16
CA PHE A 177 6.91 -22.78 -23.78
C PHE A 177 6.00 -21.87 -22.91
N ALA A 178 6.14 -20.56 -23.04
CA ALA A 178 5.26 -19.61 -22.36
C ALA A 178 3.80 -19.82 -22.78
N ALA A 179 3.54 -20.05 -24.07
CA ALA A 179 2.19 -20.37 -24.56
C ALA A 179 1.65 -21.66 -23.91
N THR A 180 2.44 -22.73 -23.83
CA THR A 180 2.00 -23.99 -23.18
C THR A 180 1.61 -23.79 -21.71
N THR A 181 2.26 -22.86 -21.00
CA THR A 181 1.97 -22.52 -19.60
C THR A 181 0.59 -21.85 -19.44
N LEU A 182 0.15 -21.09 -20.44
CA LEU A 182 -1.15 -20.39 -20.42
C LEU A 182 -2.29 -21.22 -21.05
N ILE A 183 -1.96 -22.09 -22.01
CA ILE A 183 -2.92 -23.01 -22.65
C ILE A 183 -3.33 -24.10 -21.67
N GLY A 184 -2.41 -24.63 -20.86
CA GLY A 184 -2.68 -25.69 -19.89
C GLY A 184 -3.92 -25.44 -19.02
N PRO A 185 -3.99 -24.30 -18.29
CA PRO A 185 -5.14 -23.98 -17.44
C PRO A 185 -6.45 -23.86 -18.22
N SER A 186 -6.42 -23.29 -19.43
CA SER A 186 -7.59 -23.13 -20.29
C SER A 186 -8.14 -24.49 -20.76
N VAL A 187 -7.26 -25.39 -21.20
CA VAL A 187 -7.64 -26.76 -21.57
C VAL A 187 -8.09 -27.55 -20.34
N GLY A 188 -7.44 -27.34 -19.19
CA GLY A 188 -7.84 -27.91 -17.90
C GLY A 188 -9.30 -27.59 -17.58
N ALA A 189 -9.68 -26.32 -17.62
CA ALA A 189 -11.05 -25.88 -17.35
C ALA A 189 -12.08 -26.51 -18.32
N ILE A 190 -11.77 -26.60 -19.61
CA ILE A 190 -12.65 -27.22 -20.61
C ILE A 190 -12.81 -28.73 -20.33
N VAL A 191 -11.69 -29.44 -20.16
CA VAL A 191 -11.70 -30.89 -19.94
C VAL A 191 -12.35 -31.24 -18.61
N GLY A 192 -12.15 -30.45 -17.56
CA GLY A 192 -12.83 -30.62 -16.28
C GLY A 192 -14.36 -30.57 -16.41
N ASN A 193 -14.88 -29.63 -17.21
CA ASN A 193 -16.32 -29.56 -17.51
C ASN A 193 -16.81 -30.76 -18.33
N ILE A 194 -15.99 -31.27 -19.27
CA ILE A 194 -16.32 -32.48 -20.06
C ILE A 194 -16.39 -33.72 -19.17
N VAL A 195 -15.41 -33.89 -18.26
CA VAL A 195 -15.38 -35.02 -17.31
C VAL A 195 -16.65 -35.01 -16.46
N MET A 196 -17.04 -33.86 -15.92
CA MET A 196 -18.24 -33.74 -15.10
C MET A 196 -19.56 -34.05 -15.83
N GLN A 197 -19.63 -33.83 -17.15
CA GLN A 197 -20.81 -34.20 -17.96
C GLN A 197 -20.81 -35.65 -18.42
N SER A 198 -19.72 -36.38 -18.26
CA SER A 198 -19.62 -37.79 -18.62
C SER A 198 -20.11 -38.70 -17.50
N SER A 199 -20.13 -40.01 -17.71
CA SER A 199 -20.41 -41.00 -16.66
C SER A 199 -19.30 -41.12 -15.61
N LEU A 200 -18.30 -40.24 -15.65
CA LEU A 200 -17.12 -40.24 -14.78
C LEU A 200 -17.31 -39.22 -13.66
N ASP A 201 -16.97 -39.61 -12.44
CA ASP A 201 -17.03 -38.76 -11.24
C ASP A 201 -15.91 -37.69 -11.21
N TRP A 202 -16.06 -36.64 -10.38
CA TRP A 202 -15.08 -35.54 -10.24
C TRP A 202 -13.66 -36.03 -9.88
N ARG A 203 -13.55 -37.19 -9.23
CA ARG A 203 -12.29 -37.88 -8.91
C ARG A 203 -11.43 -38.13 -10.15
N TRP A 204 -12.04 -38.27 -11.32
CA TRP A 204 -11.34 -38.43 -12.59
C TRP A 204 -10.53 -37.21 -13.02
N THR A 205 -10.78 -36.02 -12.46
CA THR A 205 -9.91 -34.86 -12.73
C THR A 205 -8.48 -35.08 -12.20
N ALA A 206 -8.34 -35.75 -11.05
CA ALA A 206 -7.04 -36.12 -10.49
C ALA A 206 -6.45 -37.35 -11.21
N TRP A 207 -7.24 -38.37 -11.54
CA TRP A 207 -6.76 -39.53 -12.31
C TRP A 207 -6.24 -39.13 -13.70
N LEU A 208 -6.94 -38.25 -14.40
CA LEU A 208 -6.52 -37.76 -15.71
C LEU A 208 -5.20 -36.98 -15.61
N SER A 209 -5.08 -36.09 -14.63
CA SER A 209 -3.85 -35.36 -14.35
C SER A 209 -2.68 -36.30 -14.05
N MET A 210 -2.93 -37.37 -13.29
CA MET A 210 -1.94 -38.40 -12.99
C MET A 210 -1.50 -39.17 -14.24
N ILE A 211 -2.44 -39.61 -15.08
CA ILE A 211 -2.13 -40.35 -16.32
C ILE A 211 -1.27 -39.48 -17.26
N MET A 212 -1.64 -38.22 -17.46
CA MET A 212 -0.85 -37.28 -18.24
C MET A 212 0.56 -37.11 -17.67
N ALA A 213 0.66 -37.00 -16.33
CA ALA A 213 1.94 -36.88 -15.65
C ALA A 213 2.80 -38.16 -15.79
N VAL A 214 2.22 -39.36 -15.66
CA VAL A 214 2.96 -40.61 -15.84
C VAL A 214 3.47 -40.74 -17.28
N VAL A 215 2.64 -40.42 -18.27
CA VAL A 215 3.02 -40.52 -19.69
C VAL A 215 4.13 -39.52 -20.03
N PHE A 216 3.92 -38.23 -19.78
CA PHE A 216 4.91 -37.21 -20.13
C PHE A 216 6.15 -37.30 -19.24
N GLY A 217 5.99 -37.59 -17.95
CA GLY A 217 7.07 -37.78 -16.99
C GLY A 217 7.93 -39.00 -17.32
N GLY A 218 7.31 -40.13 -17.65
CA GLY A 218 8.00 -41.35 -18.06
C GLY A 218 8.77 -41.18 -19.35
N ILE A 219 8.14 -40.62 -20.39
CA ILE A 219 8.81 -40.29 -21.66
C ILE A 219 9.95 -39.30 -21.41
N GLY A 220 9.71 -38.26 -20.61
CA GLY A 220 10.72 -37.27 -20.24
C GLY A 220 11.93 -37.88 -19.55
N TRP A 221 11.73 -38.77 -18.58
CA TRP A 221 12.82 -39.41 -17.84
C TRP A 221 13.73 -40.21 -18.77
N LEU A 222 13.16 -40.88 -19.77
CA LEU A 222 13.90 -41.69 -20.74
C LEU A 222 14.61 -40.83 -21.79
N VAL A 223 13.93 -39.81 -22.31
CA VAL A 223 14.40 -39.05 -23.50
C VAL A 223 15.27 -37.84 -23.13
N VAL A 224 14.92 -37.11 -22.07
CA VAL A 224 15.61 -35.86 -21.69
C VAL A 224 16.91 -36.19 -20.95
N PRO A 225 18.10 -35.85 -21.51
CA PRO A 225 19.37 -36.07 -20.84
C PRO A 225 19.63 -35.00 -19.76
N GLU A 226 20.68 -35.18 -18.97
CA GLU A 226 21.24 -34.07 -18.19
C GLU A 226 21.93 -33.10 -19.14
N THR A 227 21.63 -31.81 -19.01
CA THR A 227 22.17 -30.74 -19.88
C THR A 227 23.01 -29.72 -19.11
N TYR A 228 23.07 -29.81 -17.79
CA TYR A 228 23.86 -28.85 -17.02
C TYR A 228 25.36 -29.17 -17.10
N VAL A 229 26.10 -28.35 -17.87
CA VAL A 229 27.53 -28.52 -18.14
C VAL A 229 28.38 -28.73 -16.88
N PRO A 230 28.21 -27.95 -15.78
CA PRO A 230 29.00 -28.15 -14.56
C PRO A 230 28.86 -29.56 -13.96
N VAL A 231 27.65 -30.14 -14.01
CA VAL A 231 27.41 -31.51 -13.50
C VAL A 231 27.94 -32.57 -14.48
N LEU A 232 27.88 -32.31 -15.79
CA LEU A 232 28.51 -33.18 -16.79
C LEU A 232 30.03 -33.24 -16.61
N LEU A 233 30.68 -32.09 -16.42
CA LEU A 233 32.12 -32.00 -16.15
C LEU A 233 32.50 -32.64 -14.82
N LYS A 234 31.67 -32.50 -13.76
CA LYS A 234 31.86 -33.22 -12.50
C LYS A 234 31.84 -34.74 -12.69
N ARG A 235 30.86 -35.26 -13.42
CA ARG A 235 30.76 -36.70 -13.72
C ARG A 235 31.93 -37.19 -14.57
N GLU A 236 32.39 -36.38 -15.52
CA GLU A 236 33.55 -36.70 -16.34
C GLU A 236 34.86 -36.63 -15.54
N ALA A 237 35.03 -35.65 -14.65
CA ALA A 237 36.16 -35.57 -13.73
C ALA A 237 36.22 -36.79 -12.82
N GLN A 238 35.10 -37.22 -12.24
CA GLN A 238 35.02 -38.45 -11.46
C GLN A 238 35.39 -39.69 -12.28
N ARG A 239 34.90 -39.79 -13.52
CA ARG A 239 35.26 -40.90 -14.42
C ARG A 239 36.76 -40.89 -14.77
N ARG A 240 37.35 -39.71 -15.05
CA ARG A 240 38.78 -39.56 -15.35
C ARG A 240 39.64 -39.84 -14.13
N ARG A 241 39.26 -39.40 -12.92
CA ARG A 241 39.92 -39.78 -11.64
C ARG A 241 39.99 -41.30 -11.49
N LEU A 242 38.87 -41.99 -11.68
CA LEU A 242 38.81 -43.45 -11.53
C LEU A 242 39.63 -44.19 -12.62
N LYS A 243 39.65 -43.69 -13.85
CA LYS A 243 40.41 -44.30 -14.96
C LYS A 243 41.92 -44.05 -14.87
N THR A 244 42.33 -42.82 -14.56
CA THR A 244 43.73 -42.39 -14.56
C THR A 244 44.40 -42.57 -13.19
N ARG A 245 43.60 -42.84 -12.13
CA ARG A 245 44.01 -42.82 -10.72
C ARG A 245 44.61 -41.48 -10.27
N ASN A 246 44.42 -40.41 -11.05
CA ASN A 246 44.82 -39.07 -10.68
C ASN A 246 43.70 -38.38 -9.90
N TRP A 247 43.86 -38.30 -8.57
CA TRP A 247 42.90 -37.69 -7.66
C TRP A 247 42.92 -36.16 -7.68
N ALA A 248 43.95 -35.54 -8.27
CA ALA A 248 44.02 -34.09 -8.41
C ALA A 248 43.03 -33.55 -9.43
N LEU A 249 42.57 -34.36 -10.40
CA LEU A 249 41.59 -33.94 -11.41
C LEU A 249 40.29 -33.49 -10.75
N HIS A 250 39.77 -32.30 -11.02
CA HIS A 250 38.50 -31.85 -10.47
C HIS A 250 37.74 -30.92 -11.40
N SER A 251 36.44 -30.75 -11.15
CA SER A 251 35.62 -29.78 -11.87
C SER A 251 35.49 -28.50 -11.06
N LYS A 252 35.29 -27.36 -11.73
CA LYS A 252 35.10 -26.05 -11.07
C LYS A 252 33.95 -26.04 -10.06
N LEU A 253 32.94 -26.89 -10.26
CA LEU A 253 31.81 -27.07 -9.33
C LEU A 253 32.23 -27.69 -7.99
N GLU A 254 33.35 -28.43 -7.96
CA GLU A 254 33.89 -29.06 -6.75
C GLU A 254 34.82 -28.14 -5.95
N GLU A 255 35.30 -27.04 -6.54
CA GLU A 255 36.08 -26.00 -5.85
C GLU A 255 35.18 -25.13 -4.95
N SER A 256 33.90 -24.98 -5.32
CA SER A 256 32.93 -24.23 -4.53
C SER A 256 32.22 -25.14 -3.51
N SER A 257 32.66 -25.12 -2.25
CA SER A 257 31.97 -25.78 -1.14
C SER A 257 30.75 -24.96 -0.70
N VAL A 258 29.71 -24.91 -1.52
CA VAL A 258 28.49 -24.20 -1.13
C VAL A 258 27.72 -25.07 -0.14
N SER A 259 27.66 -24.64 1.13
CA SER A 259 26.78 -25.24 2.13
C SER A 259 25.33 -25.14 1.65
N ILE A 260 24.56 -26.23 1.77
CA ILE A 260 23.12 -26.27 1.43
C ILE A 260 22.36 -25.15 2.17
N LYS A 261 22.80 -24.81 3.39
CA LYS A 261 22.24 -23.71 4.19
C LYS A 261 22.54 -22.34 3.57
N ASP A 262 23.77 -22.08 3.17
CA ASP A 262 24.18 -20.78 2.60
C ASP A 262 23.55 -20.57 1.22
N PHE A 263 23.44 -21.65 0.45
CA PHE A 263 22.71 -21.66 -0.81
C PHE A 263 21.21 -21.42 -0.60
N ALA A 264 20.57 -22.14 0.31
CA ALA A 264 19.14 -21.94 0.60
C ALA A 264 18.85 -20.52 1.10
N VAL A 265 19.62 -19.99 2.07
CA VAL A 265 19.43 -18.64 2.60
C VAL A 265 19.60 -17.59 1.50
N ARG A 266 20.61 -17.73 0.62
CA ARG A 266 20.86 -16.79 -0.46
C ARG A 266 19.75 -16.80 -1.51
N TYR A 267 19.20 -17.96 -1.87
CA TYR A 267 18.12 -18.05 -2.88
C TYR A 267 16.73 -17.76 -2.31
N LEU A 268 16.52 -17.96 -1.01
CA LEU A 268 15.27 -17.61 -0.32
C LEU A 268 15.16 -16.11 -0.07
N THR A 269 16.24 -15.44 0.33
CA THR A 269 16.19 -14.03 0.74
C THR A 269 16.34 -13.06 -0.42
N ARG A 270 17.20 -13.37 -1.39
CA ARG A 270 17.58 -12.46 -2.48
C ARG A 270 16.43 -12.04 -3.39
N PRO A 271 15.47 -12.92 -3.78
CA PRO A 271 14.31 -12.49 -4.56
C PRO A 271 13.47 -11.40 -3.87
N PHE A 272 13.28 -11.50 -2.54
CA PHE A 272 12.52 -10.50 -1.79
C PHE A 272 13.32 -9.20 -1.60
N VAL A 273 14.63 -9.29 -1.39
CA VAL A 273 15.50 -8.11 -1.32
C VAL A 273 15.53 -7.38 -2.67
N MET A 274 15.68 -8.11 -3.78
CA MET A 274 15.62 -7.54 -5.13
C MET A 274 14.25 -6.90 -5.39
N LEU A 275 13.15 -7.57 -5.04
CA LEU A 275 11.81 -6.97 -5.15
C LEU A 275 11.62 -5.75 -4.23
N ALA A 276 12.27 -5.68 -3.06
CA ALA A 276 12.15 -4.51 -2.17
C ALA A 276 13.00 -3.32 -2.64
N GLN A 277 14.12 -3.59 -3.32
CA GLN A 277 15.13 -2.58 -3.66
C GLN A 277 15.06 -2.12 -5.12
N GLU A 278 14.56 -2.95 -6.05
CA GLU A 278 14.59 -2.71 -7.50
C GLU A 278 13.20 -2.35 -8.04
N PRO A 279 12.88 -1.06 -8.25
CA PRO A 279 11.53 -0.63 -8.63
C PRO A 279 11.08 -1.17 -10.00
N ILE A 280 12.01 -1.29 -10.96
CA ILE A 280 11.69 -1.81 -12.29
C ILE A 280 11.29 -3.29 -12.25
N LEU A 281 11.94 -4.07 -11.38
CA LEU A 281 11.59 -5.47 -11.15
C LEU A 281 10.21 -5.59 -10.52
N VAL A 282 9.85 -4.72 -9.57
CA VAL A 282 8.50 -4.67 -8.97
C VAL A 282 7.45 -4.39 -10.02
N LEU A 283 7.63 -3.36 -10.86
CA LEU A 283 6.65 -2.98 -11.87
C LEU A 283 6.44 -4.11 -12.90
N MET A 284 7.53 -4.69 -13.41
CA MET A 284 7.45 -5.82 -14.35
C MET A 284 6.84 -7.06 -13.69
N THR A 285 7.16 -7.31 -12.42
CA THR A 285 6.58 -8.41 -11.65
C THR A 285 5.09 -8.24 -11.47
N LEU A 286 4.63 -7.06 -11.03
CA LEU A 286 3.20 -6.78 -10.85
C LEU A 286 2.44 -6.92 -12.17
N TYR A 287 3.03 -6.48 -13.28
CA TYR A 287 2.38 -6.56 -14.60
C TYR A 287 2.23 -8.00 -15.10
N VAL A 288 3.29 -8.81 -15.00
CA VAL A 288 3.24 -10.26 -15.28
C VAL A 288 2.26 -10.97 -14.34
N SER A 289 2.21 -10.55 -13.09
CA SER A 289 1.32 -11.15 -12.09
C SER A 289 -0.15 -10.85 -12.35
N PHE A 290 -0.46 -9.61 -12.74
CA PHE A 290 -1.80 -9.19 -13.13
C PHE A 290 -2.30 -9.97 -14.35
N THR A 291 -1.49 -10.06 -15.40
CA THR A 291 -1.85 -10.78 -16.64
C THR A 291 -2.04 -12.28 -16.42
N PHE A 292 -1.21 -12.90 -15.58
CA PHE A 292 -1.38 -14.31 -15.18
C PHE A 292 -2.65 -14.52 -14.36
N GLY A 293 -2.92 -13.65 -13.38
CA GLY A 293 -4.14 -13.70 -12.58
C GLY A 293 -5.42 -13.52 -13.39
N MET A 294 -5.36 -12.71 -14.44
CA MET A 294 -6.48 -12.52 -15.37
C MET A 294 -6.93 -13.83 -16.02
N ILE A 295 -6.03 -14.79 -16.33
CA ILE A 295 -6.44 -16.10 -16.88
C ILE A 295 -7.36 -16.86 -15.92
N TYR A 296 -6.98 -16.91 -14.64
CA TYR A 296 -7.80 -17.60 -13.63
C TYR A 296 -9.11 -16.86 -13.36
N PHE A 297 -9.09 -15.53 -13.45
CA PHE A 297 -10.30 -14.71 -13.39
C PHE A 297 -11.26 -15.01 -14.56
N LEU A 298 -10.73 -15.20 -15.78
CA LEU A 298 -11.55 -15.52 -16.96
C LEU A 298 -12.32 -16.83 -16.79
N PHE A 299 -11.81 -17.83 -16.06
CA PHE A 299 -12.55 -19.07 -15.81
C PHE A 299 -13.86 -18.81 -15.03
N VAL A 300 -13.82 -17.92 -14.05
CA VAL A 300 -15.01 -17.51 -13.31
C VAL A 300 -15.90 -16.62 -14.18
N ALA A 301 -15.32 -15.65 -14.89
CA ALA A 301 -16.06 -14.71 -15.75
C ALA A 301 -16.82 -15.43 -16.89
N TYR A 302 -16.21 -16.41 -17.53
CA TYR A 302 -16.82 -17.18 -18.61
C TYR A 302 -17.92 -18.11 -18.09
N SER A 303 -17.71 -18.73 -16.93
CA SER A 303 -18.74 -19.50 -16.25
C SER A 303 -19.95 -18.62 -15.93
N PHE A 304 -19.73 -17.41 -15.41
CA PHE A 304 -20.81 -16.48 -15.12
C PHE A 304 -21.54 -16.03 -16.41
N SER A 305 -20.80 -15.58 -17.42
CA SER A 305 -21.42 -14.99 -18.59
C SER A 305 -22.09 -16.00 -19.53
N PHE A 306 -21.54 -17.20 -19.70
CA PHE A 306 -22.10 -18.18 -20.64
C PHE A 306 -23.02 -19.19 -19.95
N ILE A 307 -22.67 -19.68 -18.76
CA ILE A 307 -23.48 -20.69 -18.06
C ILE A 307 -24.62 -20.02 -17.30
N ARG A 308 -24.34 -19.01 -16.45
CA ARG A 308 -25.37 -18.35 -15.63
C ARG A 308 -26.25 -17.40 -16.44
N GLU A 309 -25.66 -16.43 -17.16
CA GLU A 309 -26.45 -15.38 -17.84
C GLU A 309 -27.06 -15.82 -19.17
N ARG A 310 -26.38 -16.69 -19.92
CA ARG A 310 -26.85 -17.16 -21.25
C ARG A 310 -27.45 -18.57 -21.22
N GLY A 311 -27.43 -19.26 -20.07
CA GLY A 311 -28.01 -20.59 -19.90
C GLY A 311 -27.32 -21.71 -20.68
N PHE A 312 -26.05 -21.56 -21.06
CA PHE A 312 -25.32 -22.62 -21.76
C PHE A 312 -25.07 -23.82 -20.84
N THR A 313 -24.96 -25.01 -21.42
CA THR A 313 -24.50 -26.18 -20.66
C THR A 313 -23.08 -25.94 -20.13
N PRO A 314 -22.66 -26.55 -19.01
CA PRO A 314 -21.30 -26.36 -18.47
C PRO A 314 -20.17 -26.55 -19.50
N VAL A 315 -20.25 -27.60 -20.32
CA VAL A 315 -19.34 -27.80 -21.46
C VAL A 315 -19.48 -26.69 -22.48
N GLY A 316 -20.70 -26.38 -22.94
CA GLY A 316 -20.95 -25.32 -23.91
C GLY A 316 -20.44 -23.94 -23.47
N GLY A 317 -20.55 -23.61 -22.18
CA GLY A 317 -20.08 -22.36 -21.58
C GLY A 317 -18.56 -22.30 -21.35
N SER A 318 -17.87 -23.46 -21.37
CA SER A 318 -16.42 -23.53 -21.27
C SER A 318 -15.70 -23.45 -22.63
N LEU A 319 -16.34 -23.87 -23.72
CA LEU A 319 -15.78 -23.84 -25.08
C LEU A 319 -15.29 -22.45 -25.56
N PRO A 320 -15.91 -21.32 -25.17
CA PRO A 320 -15.39 -19.99 -25.50
C PRO A 320 -13.94 -19.75 -25.07
N LEU A 321 -13.40 -20.49 -24.08
CA LEU A 321 -11.99 -20.42 -23.70
C LEU A 321 -11.05 -20.86 -24.85
N ILE A 322 -11.54 -21.58 -25.86
CA ILE A 322 -10.79 -21.88 -27.10
C ILE A 322 -10.38 -20.59 -27.81
N ALA A 323 -11.21 -19.54 -27.79
CA ALA A 323 -10.83 -18.25 -28.38
C ALA A 323 -9.62 -17.62 -27.65
N VAL A 324 -9.54 -17.79 -26.33
CA VAL A 324 -8.37 -17.38 -25.53
C VAL A 324 -7.13 -18.17 -25.94
N ILE A 325 -7.26 -19.49 -26.13
CA ILE A 325 -6.16 -20.36 -26.62
C ILE A 325 -5.67 -19.90 -28.00
N VAL A 326 -6.60 -19.63 -28.92
CA VAL A 326 -6.29 -19.10 -30.25
C VAL A 326 -5.54 -17.77 -30.15
N GLY A 327 -5.99 -16.88 -29.26
CA GLY A 327 -5.29 -15.65 -28.91
C GLY A 327 -3.86 -15.86 -28.43
N ILE A 328 -3.65 -16.78 -27.48
CA ILE A 328 -2.32 -17.13 -26.97
C ILE A 328 -1.41 -17.62 -28.09
N VAL A 329 -1.91 -18.46 -29.00
CA VAL A 329 -1.13 -18.92 -30.17
C VAL A 329 -0.77 -17.74 -31.08
N PHE A 330 -1.71 -16.84 -31.37
CA PHE A 330 -1.41 -15.62 -32.15
C PHE A 330 -0.35 -14.74 -31.49
N GLY A 331 -0.44 -14.54 -30.17
CA GLY A 331 0.57 -13.80 -29.41
C GLY A 331 1.96 -14.45 -29.48
N ALA A 332 2.04 -15.77 -29.36
CA ALA A 332 3.29 -16.52 -29.48
C ALA A 332 3.89 -16.44 -30.89
N VAL A 333 3.06 -16.55 -31.94
CA VAL A 333 3.49 -16.38 -33.34
C VAL A 333 3.98 -14.96 -33.60
N TYR A 334 3.27 -13.94 -33.11
CA TYR A 334 3.65 -12.54 -33.24
C TYR A 334 5.02 -12.27 -32.61
N VAL A 335 5.22 -12.68 -31.35
CA VAL A 335 6.50 -12.52 -30.66
C VAL A 335 7.61 -13.32 -31.33
N SER A 336 7.34 -14.55 -31.77
CA SER A 336 8.33 -15.38 -32.47
C SER A 336 8.75 -14.74 -33.79
N ARG A 337 7.81 -14.19 -34.57
CA ARG A 337 8.12 -13.45 -35.80
C ARG A 337 8.94 -12.19 -35.51
N TYR A 338 8.58 -11.40 -34.51
CA TYR A 338 9.34 -10.22 -34.13
C TYR A 338 10.77 -10.59 -33.72
N THR A 339 10.93 -11.68 -32.98
CA THR A 339 12.24 -12.20 -32.55
C THR A 339 13.08 -12.68 -33.74
N LEU A 340 12.48 -13.41 -34.68
CA LEU A 340 13.17 -13.95 -35.85
C LEU A 340 13.50 -12.89 -36.91
N THR A 341 12.77 -11.78 -36.96
CA THR A 341 12.95 -10.74 -38.00
C THR A 341 13.67 -9.52 -37.45
N THR A 342 13.00 -8.70 -36.64
CA THR A 342 13.50 -7.41 -36.15
C THR A 342 14.62 -7.58 -35.13
N TYR A 343 14.42 -8.45 -34.13
CA TYR A 343 15.39 -8.63 -33.05
C TYR A 343 16.67 -9.32 -33.55
N SER A 344 16.55 -10.35 -34.38
CA SER A 344 17.70 -11.05 -34.96
C SER A 344 18.51 -10.16 -35.92
N ARG A 345 17.84 -9.30 -36.69
CA ARG A 345 18.49 -8.33 -37.58
C ARG A 345 19.30 -7.30 -36.78
N LYS A 346 18.69 -6.70 -35.74
CA LYS A 346 19.41 -5.77 -34.85
C LYS A 346 20.65 -6.41 -34.22
N PHE A 347 20.55 -7.66 -33.77
CA PHE A 347 21.69 -8.39 -33.21
C PHE A 347 22.82 -8.58 -34.23
N ARG A 348 22.48 -8.91 -35.49
CA ARG A 348 23.47 -9.10 -36.56
C ARG A 348 24.14 -7.78 -36.97
N GLU A 349 23.41 -6.69 -36.97
CA GLU A 349 23.90 -5.37 -37.39
C GLU A 349 24.75 -4.67 -36.31
N GLN A 350 24.36 -4.80 -35.03
CA GLN A 350 24.95 -4.02 -33.93
C GLN A 350 25.84 -4.86 -32.99
N GLY A 351 25.78 -6.18 -33.05
CA GLY A 351 26.56 -7.11 -32.21
C GLY A 351 26.21 -7.08 -30.72
N LYS A 352 25.32 -6.18 -30.28
CA LYS A 352 24.83 -6.03 -28.91
C LYS A 352 23.31 -5.83 -28.93
N LEU A 353 22.63 -6.35 -27.91
CA LEU A 353 21.18 -6.20 -27.71
C LEU A 353 20.95 -5.46 -26.39
N VAL A 354 20.00 -4.52 -26.40
CA VAL A 354 19.56 -3.82 -25.20
C VAL A 354 18.24 -4.42 -24.70
N PRO A 355 18.00 -4.54 -23.39
CA PRO A 355 16.75 -5.11 -22.86
C PRO A 355 15.49 -4.39 -23.35
N GLU A 356 15.57 -3.08 -23.62
CA GLU A 356 14.47 -2.23 -24.10
C GLU A 356 13.92 -2.69 -25.47
N ASP A 357 14.67 -3.46 -26.25
CA ASP A 357 14.18 -4.04 -27.51
C ASP A 357 13.02 -5.02 -27.33
N ARG A 358 12.75 -5.44 -26.08
CA ARG A 358 11.59 -6.26 -25.68
C ARG A 358 10.31 -5.43 -25.47
N LEU A 359 10.41 -4.11 -25.28
CA LEU A 359 9.27 -3.24 -24.98
C LEU A 359 8.30 -3.03 -26.15
N PRO A 360 8.72 -2.85 -27.42
CA PRO A 360 7.80 -2.60 -28.52
C PRO A 360 6.68 -3.64 -28.70
N PRO A 361 6.96 -4.97 -28.74
CA PRO A 361 5.88 -5.95 -28.76
C PRO A 361 5.04 -5.92 -27.47
N MET A 362 5.64 -5.63 -26.32
CA MET A 362 4.91 -5.49 -25.04
C MET A 362 3.88 -4.35 -25.07
N ILE A 363 4.21 -3.21 -25.69
CA ILE A 363 3.29 -2.07 -25.88
C ILE A 363 2.08 -2.49 -26.73
N VAL A 364 2.29 -3.30 -27.77
CA VAL A 364 1.19 -3.86 -28.56
C VAL A 364 0.31 -4.75 -27.69
N GLY A 365 0.91 -5.61 -26.87
CA GLY A 365 0.17 -6.41 -25.89
C GLY A 365 -0.64 -5.55 -24.90
N ALA A 366 -0.05 -4.44 -24.43
CA ALA A 366 -0.68 -3.50 -23.51
C ALA A 366 -1.89 -2.77 -24.08
N ALA A 367 -1.95 -2.56 -25.40
CA ALA A 367 -3.12 -2.00 -26.08
C ALA A 367 -4.18 -3.07 -26.41
N VAL A 368 -3.74 -4.25 -26.84
CA VAL A 368 -4.62 -5.35 -27.28
C VAL A 368 -5.40 -5.96 -26.11
N LEU A 369 -4.79 -6.08 -24.92
CA LEU A 369 -5.44 -6.68 -23.76
C LEU A 369 -6.66 -5.87 -23.26
N PRO A 370 -6.56 -4.56 -22.95
CA PRO A 370 -7.71 -3.75 -22.56
C PRO A 370 -8.79 -3.69 -23.64
N PHE A 371 -8.40 -3.63 -24.92
CA PHE A 371 -9.34 -3.69 -26.04
C PHE A 371 -10.18 -4.98 -26.02
N GLY A 372 -9.52 -6.14 -25.83
CA GLY A 372 -10.22 -7.41 -25.70
C GLY A 372 -11.14 -7.49 -24.48
N LEU A 373 -10.68 -6.99 -23.33
CA LEU A 373 -11.49 -6.96 -22.09
C LEU A 373 -12.72 -6.06 -22.24
N PHE A 374 -12.57 -4.87 -22.84
CA PHE A 374 -13.68 -3.97 -23.11
C PHE A 374 -14.68 -4.58 -24.10
N TRP A 375 -14.19 -5.19 -25.18
CA TRP A 375 -15.05 -5.89 -26.14
C TRP A 375 -15.83 -7.02 -25.46
N PHE A 376 -15.18 -7.83 -24.62
CA PHE A 376 -15.84 -8.89 -23.86
C PHE A 376 -16.93 -8.33 -22.94
N ALA A 377 -16.65 -7.26 -22.19
CA ALA A 377 -17.60 -6.64 -21.28
C ALA A 377 -18.79 -6.01 -22.04
N TRP A 378 -18.52 -5.27 -23.12
CA TRP A 378 -19.54 -4.60 -23.94
C TRP A 378 -20.54 -5.57 -24.58
N THR A 379 -20.08 -6.79 -24.88
CA THR A 379 -20.89 -7.82 -25.55
C THR A 379 -21.45 -8.88 -24.59
N SER A 380 -21.34 -8.64 -23.28
CA SER A 380 -21.80 -9.57 -22.24
C SER A 380 -23.32 -9.67 -22.08
N SER A 381 -24.07 -8.67 -22.57
CA SER A 381 -25.53 -8.68 -22.50
C SER A 381 -26.15 -9.90 -23.20
N PRO A 382 -27.11 -10.60 -22.58
CA PRO A 382 -27.86 -11.69 -23.22
C PRO A 382 -28.58 -11.27 -24.51
N ALA A 383 -28.88 -9.98 -24.68
CA ALA A 383 -29.53 -9.43 -25.88
C ALA A 383 -28.63 -9.46 -27.13
N ILE A 384 -27.31 -9.53 -26.96
CA ILE A 384 -26.34 -9.63 -28.06
C ILE A 384 -26.04 -11.11 -28.29
N THR A 385 -25.93 -11.54 -29.56
CA THR A 385 -25.51 -12.91 -29.88
C THR A 385 -24.19 -13.27 -29.18
N PRO A 386 -23.92 -14.53 -28.82
CA PRO A 386 -22.72 -14.91 -28.07
C PRO A 386 -21.40 -14.74 -28.86
N TRP A 387 -21.45 -14.72 -30.19
CA TRP A 387 -20.25 -14.75 -31.05
C TRP A 387 -19.26 -13.59 -30.83
N PRO A 388 -19.67 -12.31 -30.77
CA PRO A 388 -18.76 -11.21 -30.51
C PRO A 388 -18.03 -11.34 -29.17
N GLN A 389 -18.71 -11.86 -28.14
CA GLN A 389 -18.13 -12.07 -26.82
C GLN A 389 -17.12 -13.21 -26.81
N ILE A 390 -17.40 -14.29 -27.56
CA ILE A 390 -16.44 -15.40 -27.75
C ILE A 390 -15.20 -14.91 -28.50
N VAL A 391 -15.38 -14.15 -29.59
CA VAL A 391 -14.27 -13.62 -30.40
C VAL A 391 -13.38 -12.66 -29.61
N ALA A 392 -13.94 -11.90 -28.66
CA ALA A 392 -13.17 -11.05 -27.76
C ALA A 392 -12.12 -11.83 -26.93
N GLY A 393 -12.28 -13.15 -26.75
CA GLY A 393 -11.26 -14.01 -26.14
C GLY A 393 -9.93 -14.01 -26.90
N VAL A 394 -9.93 -13.80 -28.23
CA VAL A 394 -8.72 -13.79 -29.06
C VAL A 394 -7.78 -12.63 -28.70
N PRO A 395 -8.20 -11.35 -28.72
CA PRO A 395 -7.33 -10.26 -28.26
C PRO A 395 -6.96 -10.38 -26.78
N ILE A 396 -7.84 -10.88 -25.91
CA ILE A 396 -7.50 -11.12 -24.49
C ILE A 396 -6.32 -12.10 -24.38
N GLY A 397 -6.42 -13.28 -25.01
CA GLY A 397 -5.36 -14.28 -24.98
C GLY A 397 -4.06 -13.80 -25.62
N ALA A 398 -4.15 -13.06 -26.73
CA ALA A 398 -2.99 -12.50 -27.41
C ALA A 398 -2.26 -11.47 -26.54
N GLY A 399 -3.01 -10.53 -25.93
CA GLY A 399 -2.46 -9.52 -25.04
C GLY A 399 -1.76 -10.12 -23.82
N ILE A 400 -2.42 -11.07 -23.14
CA ILE A 400 -1.83 -11.77 -21.98
C ILE A 400 -0.52 -12.48 -22.36
N GLN A 401 -0.50 -13.22 -23.48
CA GLN A 401 0.69 -13.94 -23.93
C GLN A 401 1.84 -12.98 -24.28
N ILE A 402 1.55 -11.92 -25.04
CA ILE A 402 2.57 -10.96 -25.49
C ILE A 402 3.22 -10.27 -24.29
N ILE A 403 2.40 -9.78 -23.34
CA ILE A 403 2.89 -9.12 -22.12
C ILE A 403 3.73 -10.09 -21.30
N THR A 404 3.16 -11.25 -20.93
CA THR A 404 3.82 -12.22 -20.04
C THR A 404 5.18 -12.62 -20.57
N LEU A 405 5.27 -12.93 -21.87
CA LEU A 405 6.49 -13.39 -22.50
C LEU A 405 7.56 -12.29 -22.60
N GLN A 406 7.18 -11.08 -23.03
CA GLN A 406 8.14 -9.98 -23.19
C GLN A 406 8.62 -9.46 -21.84
N SER A 407 7.76 -9.39 -20.83
CA SER A 407 8.15 -8.94 -19.49
C SER A 407 9.11 -9.93 -18.82
N LEU A 408 8.88 -11.25 -18.97
CA LEU A 408 9.84 -12.26 -18.50
C LEU A 408 11.19 -12.18 -19.24
N ALA A 409 11.16 -12.00 -20.57
CA ALA A 409 12.38 -11.83 -21.35
C ALA A 409 13.14 -10.55 -20.97
N TYR A 410 12.43 -9.45 -20.70
CA TYR A 410 13.01 -8.19 -20.25
C TYR A 410 13.70 -8.32 -18.89
N VAL A 411 13.05 -8.98 -17.91
CA VAL A 411 13.64 -9.23 -16.59
C VAL A 411 14.91 -10.10 -16.70
N LEU A 412 14.89 -11.12 -17.56
CA LEU A 412 16.07 -11.95 -17.83
C LEU A 412 17.23 -11.16 -18.45
N ASP A 413 16.94 -10.26 -19.39
CA ASP A 413 17.95 -9.49 -20.11
C ASP A 413 18.59 -8.40 -19.21
N ILE A 414 17.83 -7.76 -18.30
CA ILE A 414 18.36 -6.78 -17.32
C ILE A 414 19.20 -7.45 -16.24
N TYR A 415 18.65 -8.48 -15.59
CA TYR A 415 19.26 -9.08 -14.40
C TYR A 415 20.18 -10.24 -14.75
N SER A 416 20.88 -10.24 -15.88
CA SER A 416 21.64 -11.40 -16.41
C SER A 416 22.54 -12.14 -15.39
N VAL A 417 23.14 -11.43 -14.43
CA VAL A 417 23.97 -12.02 -13.35
C VAL A 417 23.12 -12.69 -12.25
N ASP A 418 21.94 -12.14 -11.97
CA ASP A 418 21.02 -12.54 -10.88
C ASP A 418 19.63 -12.98 -11.40
N ALA A 419 19.58 -13.43 -12.65
CA ALA A 419 18.35 -13.60 -13.41
C ALA A 419 17.42 -14.62 -12.75
N ASN A 420 17.99 -15.67 -12.15
CA ASN A 420 17.23 -16.72 -11.48
C ASN A 420 16.54 -16.21 -10.22
N SER A 421 17.14 -15.28 -9.47
CA SER A 421 16.51 -14.66 -8.30
C SER A 421 15.40 -13.70 -8.71
N ALA A 422 15.62 -12.87 -9.74
CA ALA A 422 14.62 -11.94 -10.26
C ALA A 422 13.39 -12.66 -10.83
N VAL A 423 13.60 -13.73 -11.61
CA VAL A 423 12.53 -14.57 -12.15
C VAL A 423 11.82 -15.33 -11.04
N SER A 424 12.53 -15.86 -10.05
CA SER A 424 11.89 -16.53 -8.91
C SER A 424 10.98 -15.58 -8.13
N GLY A 425 11.43 -14.36 -7.85
CA GLY A 425 10.61 -13.31 -7.24
C GLY A 425 9.36 -13.00 -8.07
N THR A 426 9.53 -12.88 -9.39
CA THR A 426 8.41 -12.67 -10.33
C THR A 426 7.40 -13.81 -10.26
N VAL A 427 7.87 -15.06 -10.27
CA VAL A 427 7.01 -16.26 -10.25
C VAL A 427 6.27 -16.43 -8.92
N ILE A 428 6.91 -16.09 -7.79
CA ILE A 428 6.28 -16.12 -6.46
C ILE A 428 5.08 -15.17 -6.44
N VAL A 429 5.31 -13.88 -6.74
CA VAL A 429 4.25 -12.86 -6.72
C VAL A 429 3.16 -13.16 -7.75
N ARG A 430 3.55 -13.63 -8.95
CA ARG A 430 2.64 -14.04 -10.01
C ARG A 430 1.70 -15.16 -9.57
N SER A 431 2.23 -16.17 -8.91
CA SER A 431 1.46 -17.33 -8.47
C SER A 431 0.58 -17.01 -7.26
N LEU A 432 1.05 -16.15 -6.34
CA LEU A 432 0.22 -15.62 -5.25
C LEU A 432 -0.96 -14.82 -5.78
N LEU A 433 -0.74 -13.88 -6.71
CA LEU A 433 -1.85 -13.13 -7.31
C LEU A 433 -2.77 -14.08 -8.10
N GLY A 434 -2.21 -15.00 -8.90
CA GLY A 434 -2.98 -16.01 -9.62
C GLY A 434 -3.91 -16.87 -8.76
N GLY A 435 -3.48 -17.24 -7.55
CA GLY A 435 -4.32 -17.98 -6.61
C GLY A 435 -5.37 -17.12 -5.89
N LEU A 436 -5.15 -15.80 -5.76
CA LEU A 436 -6.09 -14.87 -5.13
C LEU A 436 -7.28 -14.51 -6.04
N PHE A 437 -7.08 -14.42 -7.36
CA PHE A 437 -8.13 -13.98 -8.29
C PHE A 437 -9.40 -14.85 -8.24
N PRO A 438 -9.35 -16.20 -8.23
CA PRO A 438 -10.55 -17.02 -8.07
C PRO A 438 -11.33 -16.76 -6.77
N LEU A 439 -10.63 -16.49 -5.65
CA LEU A 439 -11.24 -16.22 -4.35
C LEU A 439 -11.99 -14.89 -4.32
N ILE A 440 -11.52 -13.91 -5.10
CA ILE A 440 -12.14 -12.58 -5.22
C ILE A 440 -13.25 -12.60 -6.28
N ALA A 441 -13.06 -13.32 -7.39
CA ALA A 441 -13.94 -13.28 -8.54
C ALA A 441 -15.36 -13.80 -8.24
N ILE A 442 -15.49 -14.92 -7.53
CA ILE A 442 -16.79 -15.53 -7.20
C ILE A 442 -17.69 -14.57 -6.40
N PRO A 443 -17.28 -14.04 -5.22
CA PRO A 443 -18.12 -13.12 -4.46
C PRO A 443 -18.33 -11.78 -5.17
N MET A 444 -17.39 -11.36 -6.02
CA MET A 444 -17.53 -10.16 -6.83
C MET A 444 -18.67 -10.31 -7.86
N TYR A 445 -18.67 -11.40 -8.63
CA TYR A 445 -19.72 -11.66 -9.63
C TYR A 445 -21.08 -11.96 -9.00
N GLN A 446 -21.15 -12.61 -7.83
CA GLN A 446 -22.41 -12.82 -7.11
C GLN A 446 -23.06 -11.49 -6.70
N LYS A 447 -22.29 -10.59 -6.06
CA LYS A 447 -22.79 -9.29 -5.59
C LYS A 447 -23.13 -8.32 -6.73
N LEU A 448 -22.40 -8.38 -7.85
CA LEU A 448 -22.68 -7.56 -9.04
C LEU A 448 -23.85 -8.14 -9.87
N GLY A 449 -23.97 -9.46 -9.93
CA GLY A 449 -25.00 -10.16 -10.68
C GLY A 449 -26.41 -10.02 -10.10
N GLU A 450 -26.56 -10.17 -8.79
CA GLU A 450 -27.87 -10.09 -8.12
C GLU A 450 -28.52 -8.70 -8.25
N ARG A 451 -27.73 -7.62 -8.18
CA ARG A 451 -28.21 -6.24 -8.38
C ARG A 451 -28.70 -5.94 -9.80
N THR A 452 -28.20 -6.67 -10.80
CA THR A 452 -28.55 -6.39 -12.20
C THR A 452 -29.94 -6.96 -12.56
N TYR A 453 -30.44 -7.98 -11.84
CA TYR A 453 -31.75 -8.59 -12.08
C TYR A 453 -32.94 -7.77 -11.55
N GLU A 454 -32.74 -6.91 -10.56
CA GLU A 454 -33.81 -6.02 -10.05
C GLU A 454 -34.08 -4.82 -10.99
N ASP A 455 -33.12 -4.43 -11.84
CA ASP A 455 -33.15 -3.20 -12.65
C ASP A 455 -33.50 -3.40 -14.14
N HIS A 456 -34.12 -4.51 -14.54
CA HIS A 456 -34.51 -4.74 -15.94
C HIS A 456 -35.75 -3.93 -16.34
N GLY A 457 -35.54 -2.63 -16.55
CA GLY A 457 -36.55 -1.69 -17.00
C GLY A 457 -36.02 -0.33 -17.48
N SER A 458 -34.76 -0.18 -17.90
CA SER A 458 -34.34 0.97 -18.72
C SER A 458 -32.98 0.77 -19.38
N SER A 459 -32.86 1.17 -20.65
CA SER A 459 -31.68 1.07 -21.51
C SER A 459 -30.55 2.05 -21.14
N THR A 460 -30.26 2.22 -19.86
CA THR A 460 -29.31 3.20 -19.29
C THR A 460 -28.23 2.57 -18.39
N GLY A 461 -27.98 1.27 -18.55
CA GLY A 461 -27.11 0.46 -17.67
C GLY A 461 -25.60 0.77 -17.73
N SER A 462 -25.10 1.44 -18.78
CA SER A 462 -23.65 1.71 -18.90
C SER A 462 -23.19 2.94 -18.11
N THR A 463 -24.08 3.90 -17.84
CA THR A 463 -23.80 5.06 -16.96
C THR A 463 -24.09 4.74 -15.50
N ALA A 464 -25.06 3.85 -15.23
CA ALA A 464 -25.42 3.43 -13.88
C ALA A 464 -24.37 2.52 -13.23
N ALA A 465 -23.65 1.66 -13.98
CA ALA A 465 -22.56 0.85 -13.43
C ALA A 465 -21.36 1.70 -12.95
N PHE A 466 -21.09 2.83 -13.63
CA PHE A 466 -20.06 3.79 -13.20
C PHE A 466 -20.48 4.55 -11.94
N PHE A 467 -21.77 4.92 -11.83
CA PHE A 467 -22.32 5.48 -10.60
C PHE A 467 -22.37 4.45 -9.46
N GLN A 468 -22.76 3.19 -9.73
CA GLN A 468 -22.83 2.13 -8.72
C GLN A 468 -21.45 1.65 -8.26
N ILE A 469 -20.40 1.66 -9.11
CA ILE A 469 -19.03 1.35 -8.65
C ILE A 469 -18.52 2.48 -7.73
N ASN A 470 -18.80 3.74 -8.05
CA ASN A 470 -18.52 4.85 -7.14
C ASN A 470 -19.36 4.74 -5.85
N THR A 471 -20.64 4.38 -5.93
CA THR A 471 -21.49 4.19 -4.75
C THR A 471 -21.07 2.96 -3.93
N ILE A 472 -20.62 1.85 -4.53
CA ILE A 472 -20.14 0.67 -3.80
C ILE A 472 -18.77 0.93 -3.16
N LEU A 473 -17.90 1.73 -3.78
CA LEU A 473 -16.64 2.15 -3.16
C LEU A 473 -16.85 3.20 -2.07
N VAL A 474 -17.77 4.14 -2.26
CA VAL A 474 -18.20 5.11 -1.24
C VAL A 474 -18.87 4.38 -0.06
N ILE A 475 -19.69 3.35 -0.32
CA ILE A 475 -20.26 2.45 0.71
C ILE A 475 -19.18 1.63 1.43
N LYS A 476 -18.04 1.32 0.78
CA LYS A 476 -16.89 0.66 1.42
C LYS A 476 -15.96 1.61 2.19
N MET A 477 -16.09 2.92 2.01
CA MET A 477 -15.33 3.95 2.74
C MET A 477 -16.16 4.61 3.86
N SER A 478 -17.47 4.38 3.88
CA SER A 478 -18.36 4.78 4.97
C SER A 478 -18.35 3.80 6.14
N TRP A 479 -18.82 4.25 7.30
CA TRP A 479 -19.05 3.41 8.47
C TRP A 479 -19.98 2.24 8.12
N SER A 480 -19.60 1.04 8.53
CA SER A 480 -20.37 -0.19 8.36
C SER A 480 -20.40 -0.98 9.65
N GLU A 481 -21.53 -1.63 9.95
CA GLU A 481 -21.63 -2.47 11.15
C GLU A 481 -20.83 -3.77 10.93
N ALA A 482 -19.80 -3.98 11.76
CA ALA A 482 -18.96 -5.17 11.73
C ALA A 482 -19.55 -6.31 12.58
N SER A 483 -20.19 -5.94 13.69
CA SER A 483 -20.95 -6.81 14.57
C SER A 483 -21.92 -5.95 15.38
N ARG A 484 -22.96 -6.54 16.00
CA ARG A 484 -23.97 -5.79 16.74
C ARG A 484 -23.36 -4.72 17.67
N GLY A 485 -23.62 -3.44 17.38
CA GLY A 485 -23.12 -2.30 18.19
C GLY A 485 -21.64 -1.94 17.98
N ARG A 486 -20.98 -2.49 16.95
CA ARG A 486 -19.60 -2.18 16.57
C ARG A 486 -19.54 -1.77 15.10
N HIS A 487 -19.07 -0.57 14.84
CA HIS A 487 -19.00 0.03 13.52
C HIS A 487 -17.56 0.27 13.12
N GLN A 488 -17.25 0.06 11.85
CA GLN A 488 -15.90 0.22 11.31
C GLN A 488 -15.91 0.94 9.96
N ARG A 489 -14.86 1.73 9.71
CA ARG A 489 -14.52 2.25 8.39
C ARG A 489 -13.01 2.22 8.17
N PRO A 490 -12.51 2.18 6.92
CA PRO A 490 -11.10 2.42 6.68
C PRO A 490 -10.71 3.87 7.05
N LEU A 491 -9.45 4.07 7.42
CA LEU A 491 -8.85 5.40 7.49
C LEU A 491 -8.72 5.99 6.08
N GLY A 492 -9.13 7.23 5.91
CA GLY A 492 -8.90 7.99 4.68
C GLY A 492 -7.42 8.25 4.44
N GLU A 493 -7.05 8.56 3.20
CA GLU A 493 -5.67 8.77 2.81
C GLU A 493 -5.03 9.95 3.57
N ASN A 494 -5.76 11.04 3.77
CA ASN A 494 -5.30 12.20 4.55
C ASN A 494 -5.13 11.87 6.05
N GLU A 495 -6.04 11.07 6.61
CA GLU A 495 -5.93 10.61 8.00
C GLU A 495 -4.70 9.72 8.19
N GLN A 496 -4.46 8.79 7.24
CA GLN A 496 -3.25 7.96 7.24
C GLN A 496 -1.97 8.79 7.14
N PHE A 497 -1.97 9.85 6.31
CA PHE A 497 -0.84 10.77 6.15
C PHE A 497 -0.49 11.45 7.47
N ILE A 498 -1.47 12.10 8.12
CA ILE A 498 -1.25 12.79 9.39
C ILE A 498 -0.91 11.81 10.51
N LYS A 499 -1.58 10.65 10.54
CA LYS A 499 -1.31 9.60 11.53
C LYS A 499 0.12 9.08 11.45
N LEU A 500 0.66 8.86 10.25
CA LEU A 500 2.04 8.40 10.07
C LEU A 500 3.06 9.40 10.65
N ILE A 501 2.78 10.69 10.57
CA ILE A 501 3.65 11.74 11.14
C ILE A 501 3.58 11.71 12.67
N GLY A 502 2.38 11.64 13.25
CA GLY A 502 2.18 11.56 14.70
C GLY A 502 2.79 10.31 15.32
N ASP A 503 2.49 9.14 14.74
CA ASP A 503 2.87 7.82 15.27
C ASP A 503 4.39 7.63 15.36
N ARG A 504 5.19 8.35 14.55
CA ARG A 504 6.66 8.29 14.60
C ARG A 504 7.23 8.68 15.95
N ALA A 505 6.52 9.49 16.72
CA ALA A 505 6.95 9.92 18.05
C ALA A 505 6.50 8.97 19.17
N HIS A 506 5.63 7.98 18.89
CA HIS A 506 5.10 7.07 19.92
C HIS A 506 6.18 6.31 20.72
N PRO A 507 7.32 5.88 20.14
CA PRO A 507 8.41 5.29 20.93
C PRO A 507 8.99 6.20 22.00
N ALA A 508 8.86 7.54 21.85
CA ALA A 508 9.22 8.53 22.85
C ALA A 508 8.07 8.86 23.83
N GLY A 509 6.93 8.17 23.71
CA GLY A 509 5.72 8.43 24.49
C GLY A 509 5.11 9.79 24.19
N ARG A 510 5.21 10.26 22.94
CA ARG A 510 4.70 11.55 22.44
C ARG A 510 4.08 11.35 21.06
N GLU A 511 3.30 12.31 20.58
CA GLU A 511 2.66 12.22 19.26
C GLU A 511 2.84 13.56 18.54
N GLN A 512 3.62 13.58 17.46
CA GLN A 512 3.89 14.83 16.75
C GLN A 512 2.58 15.41 16.20
N TRP A 513 2.39 16.71 16.39
CA TRP A 513 1.24 17.48 15.97
C TRP A 513 -0.10 17.14 16.65
N SER A 514 -0.15 16.30 17.69
CA SER A 514 -1.40 16.11 18.45
C SER A 514 -1.98 17.45 18.88
N VAL A 515 -3.30 17.57 18.78
CA VAL A 515 -4.04 18.81 18.92
C VAL A 515 -4.43 19.00 20.38
N THR A 516 -4.23 20.22 20.88
CA THR A 516 -4.71 20.66 22.18
C THR A 516 -5.56 21.91 22.04
N ALA A 517 -6.77 21.87 22.60
CA ALA A 517 -7.64 23.03 22.79
C ALA A 517 -7.85 23.27 24.28
N THR A 518 -7.73 24.52 24.72
CA THR A 518 -7.92 24.92 26.12
C THR A 518 -8.98 26.00 26.22
N ALA A 519 -9.70 26.04 27.33
CA ALA A 519 -10.56 27.17 27.64
C ALA A 519 -10.58 27.43 29.15
N THR A 520 -10.47 28.70 29.52
CA THR A 520 -10.82 29.13 30.87
C THR A 520 -12.28 29.59 30.88
N PHE A 521 -13.01 29.25 31.92
CA PHE A 521 -14.42 29.58 32.02
C PHE A 521 -14.81 30.01 33.43
N LYS A 522 -15.95 30.68 33.53
CA LYS A 522 -16.57 31.09 34.78
C LYS A 522 -17.87 30.31 34.94
N ALA A 523 -17.99 29.62 36.08
CA ALA A 523 -19.18 28.87 36.44
C ALA A 523 -20.42 29.76 36.61
N CYS A 524 -21.58 29.13 36.46
CA CYS A 524 -22.91 29.72 36.63
C CYS A 524 -23.48 29.58 38.05
N ASP A 525 -22.68 29.12 39.02
CA ASP A 525 -23.07 29.00 40.43
C ASP A 525 -21.83 29.06 41.35
N ASP A 526 -22.06 29.08 42.67
CA ASP A 526 -21.01 29.26 43.69
C ASP A 526 -20.29 27.95 44.08
N ARG A 527 -20.53 26.84 43.38
CA ARG A 527 -19.83 25.58 43.68
C ARG A 527 -18.33 25.71 43.36
N THR A 528 -17.52 25.05 44.17
CA THR A 528 -16.07 24.95 43.95
C THR A 528 -15.75 24.16 42.69
N GLY A 529 -14.53 24.34 42.15
CA GLY A 529 -14.10 23.59 40.96
C GLY A 529 -14.21 22.08 41.17
N THR A 530 -13.82 21.55 42.33
CA THR A 530 -13.92 20.11 42.63
C THR A 530 -15.37 19.61 42.62
N GLU A 531 -16.33 20.40 43.11
CA GLU A 531 -17.77 20.08 43.04
C GLU A 531 -18.32 20.13 41.61
N TRP A 532 -17.72 20.94 40.74
CA TRP A 532 -18.05 21.02 39.30
C TRP A 532 -17.58 19.81 38.50
N SER A 533 -16.62 19.04 39.00
CA SER A 533 -16.02 17.91 38.27
C SER A 533 -17.06 16.91 37.77
N GLU A 534 -18.07 16.56 38.56
CA GLU A 534 -19.12 15.62 38.14
C GLU A 534 -20.04 16.23 37.08
N THR A 535 -20.34 17.54 37.15
CA THR A 535 -21.12 18.23 36.12
C THR A 535 -20.38 18.23 34.78
N LEU A 536 -19.08 18.50 34.81
CA LEU A 536 -18.21 18.42 33.62
C LEU A 536 -18.11 16.98 33.11
N ARG A 537 -18.06 15.99 34.00
CA ARG A 537 -18.02 14.57 33.65
C ARG A 537 -19.31 14.12 32.94
N GLU A 538 -20.47 14.61 33.38
CA GLU A 538 -21.75 14.38 32.71
C GLU A 538 -21.84 15.12 31.36
N GLY A 539 -21.35 16.37 31.29
CA GLY A 539 -21.20 17.08 30.02
C GLY A 539 -20.29 16.34 29.03
N TRP A 540 -19.22 15.69 29.52
CA TRP A 540 -18.33 14.86 28.72
C TRP A 540 -19.01 13.58 28.20
N LYS A 541 -19.89 12.96 29.00
CA LYS A 541 -20.73 11.84 28.55
C LYS A 541 -21.68 12.28 27.43
N LEU A 542 -22.33 13.43 27.58
CA LEU A 542 -23.23 13.98 26.57
C LEU A 542 -22.47 14.35 25.29
N LEU A 543 -21.28 14.94 25.40
CA LEU A 543 -20.42 15.23 24.25
C LEU A 543 -20.08 13.94 23.47
N ARG A 544 -19.79 12.82 24.15
CA ARG A 544 -19.55 11.54 23.46
C ARG A 544 -20.78 11.08 22.67
N PHE A 545 -21.97 11.28 23.22
CA PHE A 545 -23.21 10.93 22.52
C PHE A 545 -23.48 11.83 21.31
N GLU A 546 -23.13 13.12 21.40
CA GLU A 546 -23.26 14.07 20.29
C GLU A 546 -22.17 13.88 19.23
N HIS A 547 -20.94 13.56 19.64
CA HIS A 547 -19.78 13.35 18.79
C HIS A 547 -19.11 11.99 19.06
N PRO A 548 -19.70 10.87 18.60
CA PRO A 548 -19.20 9.53 18.90
C PRO A 548 -17.77 9.25 18.45
N SER A 549 -17.29 9.92 17.39
CA SER A 549 -15.93 9.75 16.86
C SER A 549 -14.83 10.05 17.89
N ILE A 550 -15.10 10.82 18.96
CA ILE A 550 -14.12 11.07 20.04
C ILE A 550 -13.72 9.79 20.79
N ALA A 551 -14.58 8.76 20.73
CA ALA A 551 -14.38 7.46 21.35
C ALA A 551 -13.99 6.36 20.33
N SER A 552 -13.69 6.73 19.08
CA SER A 552 -13.24 5.75 18.07
C SER A 552 -11.75 5.42 18.21
N THR A 553 -11.35 4.19 17.92
CA THR A 553 -9.96 3.71 18.03
C THR A 553 -9.46 3.19 16.69
N VAL A 554 -8.14 3.11 16.50
CA VAL A 554 -7.55 2.59 15.25
C VAL A 554 -6.87 1.26 15.51
N THR A 555 -7.19 0.27 14.69
CA THR A 555 -6.48 -1.02 14.62
C THR A 555 -5.99 -1.23 13.19
N GLY A 556 -4.68 -1.19 12.96
CA GLY A 556 -4.12 -1.17 11.60
C GLY A 556 -4.54 0.08 10.84
N ASN A 557 -5.23 -0.10 9.71
CA ASN A 557 -5.79 1.00 8.89
C ASN A 557 -7.32 1.12 9.02
N VAL A 558 -7.90 0.57 10.08
CA VAL A 558 -9.36 0.57 10.31
C VAL A 558 -9.66 1.41 11.54
N LEU A 559 -10.59 2.35 11.39
CA LEU A 559 -11.20 3.11 12.47
C LEU A 559 -12.41 2.33 12.99
N ASP A 560 -12.48 2.16 14.31
CA ASP A 560 -13.44 1.32 15.01
C ASP A 560 -14.19 2.12 16.07
N TYR A 561 -15.50 1.95 16.13
CA TYR A 561 -16.36 2.53 17.15
C TYR A 561 -17.26 1.46 17.76
N VAL A 562 -17.35 1.46 19.09
CA VAL A 562 -18.21 0.54 19.84
C VAL A 562 -19.24 1.37 20.62
N THR A 563 -20.52 1.10 20.38
CA THR A 563 -21.64 1.65 21.16
C THR A 563 -21.48 1.16 22.61
N PRO A 564 -21.40 2.07 23.59
CA PRO A 564 -21.12 1.67 24.97
C PRO A 564 -22.33 1.01 25.63
N ASN A 565 -22.03 0.04 26.49
CA ASN A 565 -22.90 -0.41 27.58
C ASN A 565 -22.45 0.24 28.91
N THR A 566 -23.16 0.00 30.01
CA THR A 566 -22.87 0.63 31.31
C THR A 566 -21.42 0.44 31.76
N SER A 567 -20.84 -0.77 31.62
CA SER A 567 -19.47 -1.05 32.06
C SER A 567 -18.42 -0.41 31.16
N SER A 568 -18.59 -0.51 29.83
CA SER A 568 -17.65 0.10 28.87
C SER A 568 -17.75 1.63 28.82
N LEU A 569 -18.90 2.22 29.18
CA LEU A 569 -19.02 3.65 29.38
C LEU A 569 -18.20 4.12 30.58
N ALA A 570 -18.30 3.41 31.71
CA ALA A 570 -17.51 3.71 32.90
C ALA A 570 -16.00 3.59 32.62
N GLU A 571 -15.57 2.50 31.96
CA GLU A 571 -14.16 2.33 31.56
C GLU A 571 -13.67 3.46 30.65
N TRP A 572 -14.48 3.87 29.67
CA TRP A 572 -14.12 4.98 28.79
C TRP A 572 -13.99 6.30 29.56
N LEU A 573 -14.90 6.57 30.51
CA LEU A 573 -14.82 7.78 31.34
C LEU A 573 -13.56 7.83 32.19
N ASP A 574 -13.20 6.72 32.82
CA ASP A 574 -12.00 6.62 33.66
C ASP A 574 -10.71 6.77 32.86
N ARG A 575 -10.77 6.54 31.54
CA ARG A 575 -9.64 6.67 30.62
C ARG A 575 -9.61 7.98 29.84
N THR A 576 -10.64 8.82 29.94
CA THR A 576 -10.76 10.03 29.10
C THR A 576 -11.08 11.31 29.85
N PHE A 577 -11.65 11.24 31.05
CA PHE A 577 -11.94 12.41 31.86
C PHE A 577 -11.06 12.41 33.11
N PHE A 578 -10.24 13.44 33.26
CA PHE A 578 -9.29 13.56 34.35
C PHE A 578 -9.47 14.89 35.09
N VAL A 579 -9.33 14.86 36.41
CA VAL A 579 -9.31 16.06 37.26
C VAL A 579 -7.90 16.21 37.83
N VAL A 580 -7.29 17.36 37.61
CA VAL A 580 -5.92 17.66 38.05
C VAL A 580 -6.00 18.49 39.33
N GLU A 581 -6.02 17.81 40.47
CA GLU A 581 -6.22 18.46 41.79
C GLU A 581 -4.98 19.16 42.34
N ASP A 582 -3.83 19.11 41.67
CA ASP A 582 -2.64 19.83 42.11
C ASP A 582 -2.72 21.33 41.70
N PRO A 583 -2.84 22.26 42.67
CA PRO A 583 -2.95 23.69 42.37
C PRO A 583 -1.68 24.28 41.76
N ALA A 584 -0.53 23.62 41.90
CA ALA A 584 0.74 24.08 41.32
C ALA A 584 0.88 23.73 39.84
N THR A 585 0.10 22.77 39.35
CA THR A 585 0.17 22.32 37.95
C THR A 585 -0.63 23.27 37.06
N SER A 586 0.05 23.95 36.13
CA SER A 586 -0.62 24.75 35.10
C SER A 586 -1.09 23.90 33.92
N ALA A 587 -1.96 24.44 33.05
CA ALA A 587 -2.33 23.78 31.80
C ALA A 587 -1.11 23.52 30.91
N ASP A 588 -0.11 24.41 30.93
CA ASP A 588 1.11 24.26 30.14
C ASP A 588 2.04 23.18 30.70
N ASP A 589 2.04 22.95 32.02
CA ASP A 589 2.70 21.82 32.69
C ASP A 589 2.04 20.49 32.38
N LEU A 590 0.71 20.48 32.40
CA LEU A 590 -0.05 19.33 31.96
C LEU A 590 0.28 18.99 30.50
N ILE A 591 0.16 19.95 29.58
CA ILE A 591 0.40 19.75 28.13
C ILE A 591 1.79 19.17 27.87
N ALA A 592 2.82 19.69 28.53
CA ALA A 592 4.19 19.19 28.39
C ALA A 592 4.36 17.72 28.80
N SER A 593 3.47 17.20 29.64
CA SER A 593 3.51 15.84 30.17
C SER A 593 2.58 14.85 29.47
N LEU A 594 1.65 15.34 28.63
CA LEU A 594 0.63 14.52 27.98
C LEU A 594 1.22 13.38 27.15
N LYS A 595 0.52 12.24 27.16
CA LYS A 595 0.89 11.01 26.46
C LYS A 595 -0.10 10.70 25.34
N PRO A 596 0.35 10.00 24.28
CA PRO A 596 -0.55 9.53 23.23
C PRO A 596 -1.68 8.70 23.81
N SER A 597 -2.91 9.01 23.41
CA SER A 597 -4.11 8.31 23.85
C SER A 597 -4.89 7.81 22.64
N PRO A 598 -5.48 6.60 22.70
CA PRO A 598 -6.35 6.12 21.63
C PRO A 598 -7.64 6.95 21.50
N PHE A 599 -8.04 7.71 22.53
CA PHE A 599 -9.25 8.51 22.59
C PHE A 599 -8.93 10.01 22.67
N VAL A 600 -9.94 10.86 22.45
CA VAL A 600 -9.88 12.25 22.94
C VAL A 600 -9.92 12.20 24.47
N THR A 601 -9.08 13.00 25.12
CA THR A 601 -9.08 13.16 26.58
C THR A 601 -9.41 14.59 26.96
N LEU A 602 -10.17 14.76 28.04
CA LEU A 602 -10.48 16.03 28.67
C LEU A 602 -9.88 16.04 30.08
N HIS A 603 -9.09 17.06 30.37
CA HIS A 603 -8.52 17.30 31.68
C HIS A 603 -9.08 18.59 32.23
N PHE A 604 -9.52 18.57 33.49
CA PHE A 604 -10.05 19.75 34.15
C PHE A 604 -9.14 20.15 35.32
N LEU A 605 -8.74 21.41 35.33
CA LEU A 605 -7.91 22.04 36.36
C LEU A 605 -8.82 22.92 37.23
N PRO A 606 -9.32 22.41 38.39
CA PRO A 606 -10.33 23.08 39.19
C PRO A 606 -9.87 24.39 39.83
N TYR A 607 -8.57 24.58 40.05
CA TYR A 607 -8.02 25.81 40.64
C TYR A 607 -7.86 26.94 39.63
N GLN A 608 -7.59 26.60 38.38
CA GLN A 608 -7.42 27.53 37.27
C GLN A 608 -8.73 27.76 36.49
N TRP A 609 -9.77 26.97 36.77
CA TRP A 609 -11.00 26.91 35.99
C TRP A 609 -10.73 26.73 34.49
N GLU A 610 -9.78 25.86 34.18
CA GLU A 610 -9.31 25.60 32.82
C GLU A 610 -9.59 24.14 32.43
N VAL A 611 -10.11 23.95 31.23
CA VAL A 611 -10.20 22.62 30.60
C VAL A 611 -9.16 22.49 29.50
N VAL A 612 -8.59 21.29 29.37
CA VAL A 612 -7.62 20.92 28.34
C VAL A 612 -8.15 19.70 27.60
N LEU A 613 -8.64 19.91 26.38
CA LEU A 613 -9.03 18.87 25.44
C LEU A 613 -7.82 18.51 24.58
N HIS A 614 -7.45 17.23 24.58
CA HIS A 614 -6.28 16.73 23.85
C HIS A 614 -6.64 15.52 22.98
N THR A 615 -6.11 15.49 21.75
CA THR A 615 -6.30 14.36 20.84
C THR A 615 -5.26 14.30 19.73
N ALA A 616 -5.13 13.13 19.11
CA ALA A 616 -4.37 12.97 17.89
C ALA A 616 -4.91 13.82 16.73
N HIS A 617 -4.02 14.46 15.97
CA HIS A 617 -4.43 15.38 14.88
C HIS A 617 -5.13 14.65 13.73
N TRP A 618 -4.90 13.36 13.53
CA TRP A 618 -5.60 12.63 12.47
C TRP A 618 -7.12 12.51 12.72
N ARG A 619 -7.60 12.81 13.94
CA ARG A 619 -9.01 12.74 14.34
C ARG A 619 -9.76 14.06 14.19
N THR A 620 -9.07 15.18 14.34
CA THR A 620 -9.67 16.53 14.28
C THR A 620 -8.63 17.55 13.86
N ASP A 621 -9.10 18.71 13.41
CA ASP A 621 -8.27 19.89 13.15
C ASP A 621 -8.59 21.02 14.14
N GLY A 622 -8.01 22.20 13.94
CA GLY A 622 -8.20 23.31 14.88
C GLY A 622 -9.60 23.88 14.96
N TYR A 623 -10.29 23.97 13.82
CA TYR A 623 -11.70 24.38 13.81
C TYR A 623 -12.56 23.34 14.52
N GLY A 624 -12.32 22.05 14.26
CA GLY A 624 -13.02 20.95 14.92
C GLY A 624 -12.76 20.88 16.42
N ALA A 625 -11.53 21.12 16.86
CA ALA A 625 -11.19 21.14 18.29
C ALA A 625 -11.90 22.27 19.05
N LEU A 626 -11.98 23.48 18.46
CA LEU A 626 -12.73 24.58 19.05
C LEU A 626 -14.25 24.32 19.02
N GLN A 627 -14.78 23.75 17.94
CA GLN A 627 -16.19 23.33 17.88
C GLN A 627 -16.52 22.27 18.94
N LEU A 628 -15.66 21.26 19.14
CA LEU A 628 -15.83 20.26 20.19
C LEU A 628 -15.80 20.89 21.59
N LEU A 629 -14.93 21.87 21.80
CA LEU A 629 -14.85 22.62 23.05
C LEU A 629 -16.13 23.41 23.31
N ASN A 630 -16.69 24.06 22.28
CA ASN A 630 -17.99 24.73 22.38
C ASN A 630 -19.12 23.76 22.69
N THR A 631 -19.24 22.67 21.92
CA THR A 631 -20.27 21.65 22.16
C THR A 631 -20.17 21.08 23.56
N PHE A 632 -18.94 20.92 24.08
CA PHE A 632 -18.74 20.48 25.46
C PHE A 632 -19.35 21.46 26.46
N PHE A 633 -19.12 22.77 26.31
CA PHE A 633 -19.72 23.75 27.22
C PHE A 633 -21.23 23.90 27.03
N VAL A 634 -21.76 23.73 25.81
CA VAL A 634 -23.21 23.65 25.56
C VAL A 634 -23.82 22.45 26.28
N ALA A 635 -23.17 21.28 26.20
CA ALA A 635 -23.57 20.08 26.91
C ALA A 635 -23.53 20.28 28.43
N VAL A 636 -22.49 20.92 28.96
CA VAL A 636 -22.38 21.28 30.38
C VAL A 636 -23.50 22.22 30.81
N ALA A 637 -23.78 23.27 30.04
CA ALA A 637 -24.89 24.20 30.32
C ALA A 637 -26.25 23.47 30.35
N SER A 638 -26.48 22.54 29.43
CA SER A 638 -27.68 21.69 29.45
C SER A 638 -27.77 20.82 30.69
N VAL A 639 -26.66 20.25 31.16
CA VAL A 639 -26.61 19.44 32.39
C VAL A 639 -26.89 20.29 33.62
N VAL A 640 -26.38 21.52 33.67
CA VAL A 640 -26.70 22.47 34.76
C VAL A 640 -28.20 22.77 34.79
N ASP A 641 -28.80 23.08 33.64
CA ASP A 641 -30.18 23.55 33.57
C ASP A 641 -31.23 22.45 33.77
N ALA A 642 -30.96 21.25 33.27
CA ALA A 642 -31.93 20.16 33.21
C ALA A 642 -31.50 18.89 33.98
N GLY A 643 -30.28 18.85 34.51
CA GLY A 643 -29.66 17.65 35.05
C GLY A 643 -29.11 16.71 33.96
N PRO A 644 -28.46 15.59 34.34
CA PRO A 644 -27.91 14.63 33.39
C PRO A 644 -29.02 14.01 32.52
N PRO A 645 -28.94 14.13 31.18
CA PRO A 645 -29.99 13.60 30.30
C PRO A 645 -29.96 12.08 30.27
N LYS A 646 -31.13 11.47 30.05
CA LYS A 646 -31.22 10.02 29.79
C LYS A 646 -30.77 9.73 28.35
N ILE A 647 -29.59 9.14 28.19
CA ILE A 647 -28.99 8.86 26.88
C ILE A 647 -29.41 7.47 26.37
N SER A 648 -29.94 7.42 25.15
CA SER A 648 -30.25 6.19 24.42
C SER A 648 -29.12 5.82 23.47
N TRP A 649 -28.10 5.12 23.98
CA TRP A 649 -26.94 4.68 23.18
C TRP A 649 -27.36 3.79 21.99
N GLY A 650 -26.73 4.03 20.85
CA GLY A 650 -27.08 3.52 19.52
C GLY A 650 -27.59 4.62 18.58
N GLU A 651 -28.25 5.65 19.10
CA GLU A 651 -28.73 6.79 18.29
C GLU A 651 -27.59 7.68 17.79
N GLU A 652 -26.44 7.66 18.46
CA GLU A 652 -25.26 8.42 18.07
C GLU A 652 -24.62 7.95 16.77
N LEU A 653 -24.87 6.72 16.34
CA LEU A 653 -24.20 6.12 15.18
C LEU A 653 -24.34 6.94 13.89
N ALA A 654 -25.44 7.67 13.72
CA ALA A 654 -25.66 8.57 12.58
C ALA A 654 -24.71 9.79 12.56
N ARG A 655 -24.06 10.11 13.69
CA ARG A 655 -23.13 11.23 13.88
C ARG A 655 -21.65 10.81 13.78
N LEU A 656 -21.39 9.58 13.36
CA LEU A 656 -20.03 9.11 13.08
C LEU A 656 -19.46 9.81 11.85
N VAL A 657 -18.25 10.34 11.99
CA VAL A 657 -17.65 11.26 11.02
C VAL A 657 -16.92 10.48 9.90
N PRO A 658 -17.17 10.78 8.61
CA PRO A 658 -16.47 10.14 7.50
C PRO A 658 -15.05 10.72 7.31
N SER A 659 -14.28 10.14 6.38
CA SER A 659 -13.00 10.75 5.97
C SER A 659 -13.24 11.99 5.10
N VAL A 660 -12.22 12.85 4.99
CA VAL A 660 -12.29 14.06 4.14
C VAL A 660 -12.55 13.74 2.67
N GLU A 661 -11.98 12.64 2.16
CA GLU A 661 -12.17 12.23 0.78
C GLU A 661 -13.61 11.77 0.51
N THR A 662 -14.25 11.19 1.53
CA THR A 662 -15.66 10.81 1.46
C THR A 662 -16.56 12.05 1.58
N ALA A 663 -16.24 12.96 2.51
CA ALA A 663 -16.99 14.21 2.70
C ALA A 663 -16.93 15.15 1.47
N LEU A 664 -15.83 15.14 0.74
CA LEU A 664 -15.65 15.88 -0.53
C LEU A 664 -16.14 15.10 -1.77
N ASN A 665 -16.63 13.86 -1.60
CA ASN A 665 -17.02 12.98 -2.69
C ASN A 665 -15.92 12.80 -3.76
N LEU A 666 -14.67 12.64 -3.31
CA LEU A 666 -13.53 12.50 -4.22
C LEU A 666 -13.56 11.11 -4.89
N PRO A 667 -13.30 11.02 -6.21
CA PRO A 667 -13.26 9.75 -6.92
C PRO A 667 -12.08 8.90 -6.47
N ALA A 668 -12.25 7.57 -6.46
CA ALA A 668 -11.19 6.64 -6.03
C ALA A 668 -10.09 6.45 -7.08
N SER A 669 -10.43 6.64 -8.35
CA SER A 669 -9.49 6.66 -9.47
C SER A 669 -9.08 8.09 -9.80
N THR A 670 -7.78 8.31 -9.87
CA THR A 670 -7.21 9.63 -10.19
C THR A 670 -7.19 9.87 -11.69
N THR A 671 -7.56 11.08 -12.13
CA THR A 671 -7.36 11.51 -13.52
C THR A 671 -5.97 12.13 -13.70
N PRO A 672 -5.39 12.13 -14.91
CA PRO A 672 -4.08 12.75 -15.14
C PRO A 672 -3.99 14.21 -14.68
N HIS A 673 -5.09 14.97 -14.84
CA HIS A 673 -5.19 16.35 -14.38
C HIS A 673 -5.04 16.48 -12.85
N VAL A 674 -5.78 15.64 -12.11
CA VAL A 674 -5.72 15.60 -10.64
C VAL A 674 -4.35 15.16 -10.15
N GLU A 675 -3.69 14.23 -10.86
CA GLU A 675 -2.32 13.82 -10.52
C GLU A 675 -1.31 14.96 -10.69
N VAL A 676 -1.41 15.74 -11.77
CA VAL A 676 -0.56 16.92 -11.99
C VAL A 676 -0.78 17.96 -10.89
N ALA A 677 -2.03 18.29 -10.56
CA ALA A 677 -2.37 19.22 -9.48
C ALA A 677 -1.80 18.75 -8.13
N ALA A 678 -1.98 17.46 -7.80
CA ALA A 678 -1.44 16.87 -6.57
C ALA A 678 0.09 16.99 -6.49
N ARG A 679 0.79 16.73 -7.59
CA ARG A 679 2.26 16.87 -7.68
C ARG A 679 2.70 18.33 -7.56
N GLN A 680 1.95 19.28 -8.12
CA GLN A 680 2.24 20.71 -7.99
C GLN A 680 2.15 21.16 -6.53
N PHE A 681 1.06 20.83 -5.83
CA PHE A 681 0.94 21.15 -4.41
C PHE A 681 2.01 20.44 -3.57
N LEU A 682 2.34 19.19 -3.86
CA LEU A 682 3.39 18.46 -3.15
C LEU A 682 4.79 19.06 -3.40
N ALA A 683 5.06 19.54 -4.61
CA ALA A 683 6.32 20.16 -4.98
C ALA A 683 6.60 21.45 -4.20
N THR A 684 5.57 22.12 -3.68
CA THR A 684 5.75 23.29 -2.80
C THR A 684 6.57 22.94 -1.55
N GLY A 685 6.54 21.69 -1.08
CA GLY A 685 7.38 21.23 0.03
C GLY A 685 8.88 21.46 -0.17
N ALA A 686 9.34 21.50 -1.42
CA ALA A 686 10.74 21.85 -1.74
C ALA A 686 11.11 23.28 -1.34
N HIS A 687 10.14 24.18 -1.13
CA HIS A 687 10.39 25.54 -0.65
C HIS A 687 10.92 25.58 0.78
N LEU A 688 10.77 24.51 1.57
CA LEU A 688 11.39 24.42 2.89
C LEU A 688 12.92 24.32 2.80
N LEU A 689 13.46 23.83 1.68
CA LEU A 689 14.90 23.80 1.47
C LEU A 689 15.43 25.23 1.33
N GLY A 690 16.38 25.59 2.19
CA GLY A 690 16.98 26.92 2.18
C GLY A 690 16.12 28.01 2.81
N THR A 691 15.04 27.67 3.53
CA THR A 691 14.30 28.70 4.28
C THR A 691 15.17 29.30 5.40
N VAL A 692 14.99 30.59 5.66
CA VAL A 692 15.49 31.28 6.86
C VAL A 692 14.81 30.71 8.09
N GLY A 693 15.53 30.61 9.20
CA GLY A 693 15.01 30.17 10.49
C GLY A 693 15.59 30.99 11.64
N ILE A 694 15.01 30.84 12.82
CA ILE A 694 15.48 31.53 14.03
C ILE A 694 16.51 30.69 14.80
N PRO A 695 17.40 31.32 15.59
CA PRO A 695 18.29 30.61 16.49
C PRO A 695 17.52 29.72 17.46
N TYR A 696 18.11 28.58 17.84
CA TYR A 696 17.52 27.62 18.77
C TYR A 696 18.62 26.96 19.60
N ARG A 697 18.25 26.35 20.74
CA ARG A 697 19.13 25.65 21.67
C ARG A 697 19.37 24.21 21.22
N GLY A 698 20.57 23.70 21.45
CA GLY A 698 20.93 22.33 21.10
C GLY A 698 21.31 22.16 19.63
N ASP A 699 21.24 20.91 19.15
CA ASP A 699 21.69 20.48 17.84
C ASP A 699 20.67 19.54 17.17
N LEU A 700 21.06 18.91 16.06
CA LEU A 700 20.21 17.96 15.32
C LEU A 700 19.90 16.65 16.08
N MET A 701 20.66 16.35 17.14
CA MET A 701 20.55 15.12 17.92
C MET A 701 19.86 15.34 19.27
N THR A 702 19.55 16.60 19.59
CA THR A 702 18.87 16.99 20.83
C THR A 702 17.49 16.35 20.87
N ARG A 703 17.16 15.72 22.01
CA ARG A 703 15.87 15.06 22.19
C ARG A 703 14.81 16.10 22.56
N PRO A 704 13.58 15.99 22.03
CA PRO A 704 12.50 16.91 22.39
C PRO A 704 12.10 16.75 23.86
N GLY A 705 11.90 17.89 24.52
CA GLY A 705 11.27 18.02 25.84
C GLY A 705 9.75 18.23 25.71
N GLY A 706 9.14 18.89 26.68
CA GLY A 706 7.73 19.29 26.69
C GLY A 706 7.39 20.37 25.66
N THR A 707 6.19 20.30 25.06
CA THR A 707 5.62 21.43 24.31
C THR A 707 5.08 22.45 25.30
N ARG A 708 5.44 23.72 25.10
CA ARG A 708 5.03 24.88 25.89
C ARG A 708 4.42 25.94 25.00
N ARG A 709 3.68 26.88 25.60
CA ARG A 709 3.19 28.08 24.91
C ARG A 709 3.56 29.35 25.67
N VAL A 710 3.66 30.45 24.93
CA VAL A 710 3.62 31.81 25.47
C VAL A 710 2.50 32.56 24.76
N ARG A 711 1.79 33.41 25.50
CA ARG A 711 0.60 34.12 25.03
C ARG A 711 0.85 35.63 25.01
N LEU A 712 0.36 36.30 23.97
CA LEU A 712 0.32 37.75 23.88
C LEU A 712 -1.05 38.17 23.34
N GLN A 713 -1.82 38.85 24.20
CA GLN A 713 -3.13 39.37 23.84
C GLN A 713 -3.03 40.88 23.62
N LEU A 714 -3.54 41.35 22.48
CA LEU A 714 -3.60 42.78 22.20
C LEU A 714 -4.74 43.44 22.99
N PRO A 715 -4.54 44.64 23.56
CA PRO A 715 -5.63 45.43 24.11
C PRO A 715 -6.73 45.67 23.07
N LYS A 716 -7.98 45.84 23.52
CA LYS A 716 -9.12 46.11 22.61
C LYS A 716 -8.87 47.30 21.68
N VAL A 717 -8.39 48.41 22.25
CA VAL A 717 -8.07 49.64 21.48
C VAL A 717 -7.04 49.37 20.39
N THR A 718 -5.97 48.62 20.71
CA THR A 718 -4.95 48.23 19.72
C THR A 718 -5.50 47.26 18.68
N THR A 719 -6.38 46.34 19.08
CA THR A 719 -7.05 45.41 18.17
C THR A 719 -7.96 46.16 17.19
N GLU A 720 -8.75 47.11 17.66
CA GLU A 720 -9.60 47.97 16.82
C GLU A 720 -8.76 48.78 15.83
N ALA A 721 -7.68 49.39 16.29
CA ALA A 721 -6.75 50.13 15.43
C ALA A 721 -6.10 49.23 14.38
N LEU A 722 -5.66 48.02 14.77
CA LEU A 722 -5.11 47.01 13.88
C LEU A 722 -6.11 46.60 12.79
N VAL A 723 -7.35 46.28 13.16
CA VAL A 723 -8.42 45.89 12.24
C VAL A 723 -8.72 47.02 11.26
N ALA A 724 -8.89 48.25 11.77
CA ALA A 724 -9.15 49.43 10.95
C ALA A 724 -8.01 49.73 9.98
N ALA A 725 -6.76 49.62 10.44
CA ALA A 725 -5.57 49.85 9.63
C ALA A 725 -5.35 48.79 8.54
N CYS A 726 -5.72 47.54 8.80
CA CYS A 726 -5.73 46.46 7.81
C CYS A 726 -6.83 46.71 6.76
N GLN A 727 -8.05 47.03 7.21
CA GLN A 727 -9.18 47.34 6.34
C GLN A 727 -8.88 48.53 5.40
N ALA A 728 -8.28 49.61 5.92
CA ALA A 728 -7.89 50.79 5.14
C ALA A 728 -6.86 50.46 4.03
N ARG A 729 -6.08 49.39 4.21
CA ARG A 729 -5.06 48.91 3.26
C ARG A 729 -5.57 47.78 2.36
N GLY A 730 -6.82 47.34 2.53
CA GLY A 730 -7.41 46.24 1.76
C GLY A 730 -6.72 44.90 2.01
N ILE A 731 -6.28 44.64 3.24
CA ILE A 731 -5.69 43.35 3.65
C ILE A 731 -6.38 42.84 4.92
N GLY A 732 -6.43 41.52 5.09
CA GLY A 732 -6.91 40.87 6.29
C GLY A 732 -5.90 40.93 7.43
N VAL A 733 -6.40 40.90 8.67
CA VAL A 733 -5.57 40.92 9.89
C VAL A 733 -4.57 39.77 9.90
N PHE A 734 -4.98 38.55 9.54
CA PHE A 734 -4.09 37.40 9.60
C PHE A 734 -3.06 37.36 8.46
N SER A 735 -3.35 37.97 7.31
CA SER A 735 -2.36 38.19 6.25
C SER A 735 -1.28 39.20 6.68
N ALA A 736 -1.68 40.25 7.38
CA ALA A 736 -0.78 41.20 8.02
C ALA A 736 0.12 40.52 9.08
N VAL A 737 -0.47 39.65 9.92
CA VAL A 737 0.26 38.84 10.92
C VAL A 737 1.24 37.88 10.25
N HIS A 738 0.84 37.20 9.16
CA HIS A 738 1.71 36.28 8.43
C HIS A 738 2.92 37.03 7.82
N ALA A 739 2.70 38.19 7.21
CA ALA A 739 3.78 39.04 6.73
C ALA A 739 4.69 39.53 7.86
N ALA A 740 4.13 39.83 9.03
CA ALA A 740 4.92 40.24 10.19
C ALA A 740 5.77 39.08 10.74
N LEU A 741 5.28 37.84 10.74
CA LEU A 741 6.08 36.66 11.12
C LEU A 741 7.27 36.42 10.18
N ALA A 742 7.10 36.66 8.87
CA ALA A 742 8.23 36.63 7.94
C ALA A 742 9.30 37.66 8.35
N ALA A 743 8.89 38.89 8.67
CA ALA A 743 9.80 39.94 9.15
C ALA A 743 10.47 39.58 10.49
N VAL A 744 9.76 38.95 11.42
CA VAL A 744 10.33 38.47 12.70
C VAL A 744 11.43 37.43 12.45
N ASN A 745 11.21 36.48 11.53
CA ASN A 745 12.23 35.49 11.18
C ASN A 745 13.49 36.17 10.63
N TYR A 746 13.34 37.15 9.74
CA TYR A 746 14.48 37.91 9.20
C TYR A 746 15.20 38.74 10.26
N ALA A 747 14.46 39.38 11.16
CA ALA A 747 15.04 40.18 12.24
C ALA A 747 15.91 39.33 13.20
N ARG A 748 15.51 38.08 13.44
CA ARG A 748 16.18 37.15 14.36
C ARG A 748 17.18 36.21 13.67
N ALA A 749 17.20 36.16 12.34
CA ALA A 749 18.10 35.31 11.59
C ALA A 749 19.59 35.66 11.81
N PRO A 750 20.47 34.64 11.92
CA PRO A 750 21.92 34.82 11.84
C PRO A 750 22.33 35.60 10.59
N ALA A 751 23.41 36.38 10.68
CA ALA A 751 23.83 37.29 9.61
C ALA A 751 24.07 36.59 8.26
N ASP A 752 24.61 35.36 8.30
CA ASP A 752 24.90 34.48 7.16
C ASP A 752 23.65 33.78 6.58
N ALA A 753 22.48 33.95 7.19
CA ALA A 753 21.23 33.32 6.77
C ALA A 753 20.15 34.32 6.35
N ARG A 754 20.41 35.64 6.42
CA ARG A 754 19.41 36.69 6.14
C ARG A 754 19.05 36.84 4.66
N ASP A 755 19.91 36.38 3.76
CA ASP A 755 19.70 36.40 2.32
C ASP A 755 18.73 35.28 1.85
N LYS A 756 18.53 34.25 2.67
CA LYS A 756 17.61 33.13 2.42
C LYS A 756 16.14 33.57 2.30
N HIS A 757 15.32 32.78 1.61
CA HIS A 757 13.88 33.03 1.55
C HIS A 757 13.16 32.56 2.82
N TYR A 758 11.97 33.08 3.11
CA TYR A 758 11.09 32.58 4.16
C TYR A 758 9.99 31.73 3.54
N THR A 759 9.73 30.56 4.11
CA THR A 759 8.66 29.65 3.67
C THR A 759 7.73 29.32 4.83
N SER A 760 6.43 29.47 4.64
CA SER A 760 5.42 29.09 5.65
C SER A 760 4.20 28.45 4.97
N THR A 761 3.41 27.75 5.76
CA THR A 761 2.26 27.00 5.27
C THR A 761 1.06 27.93 5.06
N ILE A 762 0.47 27.90 3.87
CA ILE A 762 -0.90 28.40 3.64
C ILE A 762 -1.87 27.32 4.11
N ARG A 763 -2.37 27.48 5.34
CA ARG A 763 -3.31 26.53 5.98
C ARG A 763 -4.75 26.94 5.70
N LEU A 764 -5.55 26.01 5.21
CA LEU A 764 -6.91 26.24 4.72
C LEU A 764 -7.88 25.24 5.34
N SER A 765 -9.00 25.76 5.84
CA SER A 765 -10.13 24.94 6.28
C SER A 765 -10.93 24.48 5.05
N LEU A 766 -11.27 23.20 5.00
CA LEU A 766 -12.08 22.63 3.93
C LEU A 766 -13.57 22.69 4.23
N ARG A 767 -13.97 22.95 5.48
CA ARG A 767 -15.39 22.99 5.92
C ARG A 767 -16.29 23.84 5.04
N PRO A 768 -15.91 25.06 4.58
CA PRO A 768 -16.77 25.88 3.72
C PRO A 768 -17.11 25.23 2.37
N TYR A 769 -16.34 24.22 1.95
CA TYR A 769 -16.47 23.53 0.66
C TYR A 769 -17.14 22.14 0.80
N LEU A 770 -17.51 21.75 2.02
CA LEU A 770 -18.22 20.49 2.27
C LEU A 770 -19.73 20.71 2.19
N GLN A 771 -20.46 19.65 1.83
CA GLN A 771 -21.93 19.65 1.90
C GLN A 771 -22.40 19.46 3.34
N GLU A 772 -23.61 19.93 3.66
CA GLU A 772 -24.26 19.59 4.93
C GLU A 772 -24.41 18.06 5.04
N PRO A 773 -24.20 17.47 6.24
CA PRO A 773 -23.93 18.15 7.52
C PRO A 773 -22.44 18.41 7.83
N TYR A 774 -21.51 18.10 6.93
CA TYR A 774 -20.05 18.11 7.18
C TYR A 774 -19.44 19.51 7.32
N ASN A 775 -20.11 20.53 6.80
CA ASN A 775 -19.74 21.95 6.97
C ASN A 775 -20.26 22.57 8.28
N THR A 776 -21.01 21.81 9.10
CA THR A 776 -21.60 22.30 10.36
C THR A 776 -20.82 21.80 11.59
N PRO A 777 -20.99 22.45 12.76
CA PRO A 777 -20.42 21.95 14.03
C PRO A 777 -20.89 20.54 14.42
N ALA A 778 -21.99 20.03 13.86
CA ALA A 778 -22.53 18.70 14.21
C ALA A 778 -21.54 17.55 13.95
N LEU A 779 -20.56 17.73 13.06
CA LEU A 779 -19.52 16.75 12.76
C LEU A 779 -18.11 17.32 13.02
N ALA A 780 -17.95 18.03 14.15
CA ALA A 780 -16.71 18.67 14.56
C ALA A 780 -15.49 17.73 14.65
N SER A 781 -15.71 16.45 15.00
CA SER A 781 -14.64 15.44 15.14
C SER A 781 -14.21 14.85 13.78
N GLY A 782 -13.79 15.70 12.85
CA GLY A 782 -13.28 15.34 11.53
C GLY A 782 -12.05 16.15 11.15
N LEU A 783 -11.13 15.53 10.39
CA LEU A 783 -9.94 16.18 9.85
C LEU A 783 -10.27 16.79 8.48
N TYR A 784 -10.68 18.05 8.45
CA TYR A 784 -11.09 18.78 7.25
C TYR A 784 -10.20 20.00 7.00
N THR A 785 -8.89 19.75 6.95
CA THR A 785 -7.87 20.78 6.71
C THR A 785 -6.94 20.36 5.59
N GLY A 786 -6.35 21.35 4.93
CA GLY A 786 -5.30 21.17 3.94
C GLY A 786 -4.37 22.38 3.89
N GLY A 787 -3.29 22.26 3.14
CA GLY A 787 -2.42 23.39 2.88
C GLY A 787 -1.33 23.08 1.87
N TYR A 788 -0.53 24.11 1.59
CA TYR A 788 0.66 24.05 0.75
C TYR A 788 1.68 25.08 1.25
N MET A 789 2.94 24.94 0.83
CA MET A 789 4.00 25.85 1.26
C MET A 789 4.06 27.05 0.32
N PHE A 790 4.21 28.25 0.88
CA PHE A 790 4.41 29.48 0.13
C PHE A 790 5.70 30.14 0.58
N LYS A 791 6.45 30.70 -0.38
CA LYS A 791 7.75 31.33 -0.12
C LYS A 791 7.72 32.81 -0.47
N VAL A 792 8.40 33.62 0.33
CA VAL A 792 8.65 35.04 0.08
C VAL A 792 10.16 35.33 0.17
N PRO A 793 10.71 36.19 -0.69
CA PRO A 793 12.14 36.52 -0.69
C PRO A 793 12.50 37.52 0.41
N SER A 794 13.78 37.55 0.80
CA SER A 794 14.34 38.44 1.83
C SER A 794 14.31 39.92 1.46
N THR A 795 14.22 40.23 0.16
CA THR A 795 14.25 41.60 -0.37
C THR A 795 12.87 42.27 -0.42
N GLN A 796 11.79 41.53 -0.18
CA GLN A 796 10.43 42.02 -0.33
C GLN A 796 9.93 42.74 0.92
N SER A 797 9.20 43.84 0.72
CA SER A 797 8.66 44.64 1.82
C SER A 797 7.55 43.90 2.59
N TRP A 798 7.31 44.30 3.83
CA TRP A 798 6.19 43.78 4.62
C TRP A 798 4.85 43.98 3.91
N ALA A 799 4.61 45.16 3.33
CA ALA A 799 3.35 45.48 2.66
C ALA A 799 3.11 44.61 1.42
N ASP A 800 4.16 44.33 0.65
CA ASP A 800 4.06 43.43 -0.51
C ASP A 800 3.83 41.98 -0.09
N ASN A 801 4.51 41.53 0.97
CA ASN A 801 4.28 40.20 1.55
C ASN A 801 2.83 40.05 2.05
N ALA A 802 2.30 41.07 2.75
CA ALA A 802 0.93 41.05 3.26
C ALA A 802 -0.10 40.94 2.13
N LYS A 803 0.09 41.66 1.03
CA LYS A 803 -0.76 41.55 -0.17
C LYS A 803 -0.64 40.20 -0.87
N GLN A 804 0.56 39.60 -0.91
CA GLN A 804 0.71 38.26 -1.48
C GLN A 804 0.01 37.21 -0.63
N TYR A 805 0.18 37.26 0.70
CA TYR A 805 -0.55 36.36 1.59
C TYR A 805 -2.06 36.56 1.49
N GLU A 806 -2.54 37.81 1.41
CA GLU A 806 -3.95 38.09 1.15
C GLU A 806 -4.42 37.42 -0.14
N ALA A 807 -3.69 37.61 -1.24
CA ALA A 807 -4.04 37.00 -2.52
C ALA A 807 -4.03 35.46 -2.49
N GLU A 808 -3.14 34.83 -1.71
CA GLU A 808 -3.13 33.38 -1.53
C GLU A 808 -4.30 32.90 -0.65
N TYR A 809 -4.66 33.63 0.40
CA TYR A 809 -5.82 33.30 1.25
C TYR A 809 -7.16 33.58 0.54
N GLU A 810 -7.27 34.65 -0.25
CA GLU A 810 -8.43 34.97 -1.09
C GLU A 810 -8.58 33.97 -2.24
N ARG A 811 -7.47 33.59 -2.90
CA ARG A 811 -7.49 32.48 -3.87
C ARG A 811 -7.98 31.20 -3.19
N GLY A 812 -7.61 31.03 -1.93
CA GLY A 812 -8.16 30.04 -1.02
C GLY A 812 -8.04 28.63 -1.57
N VAL A 813 -9.15 27.92 -1.52
CA VAL A 813 -9.25 26.52 -1.95
C VAL A 813 -9.82 26.48 -3.37
N THR A 814 -8.94 26.20 -4.34
CA THR A 814 -9.36 26.01 -5.74
C THR A 814 -9.95 24.62 -5.97
N GLU A 815 -10.67 24.43 -7.07
CA GLU A 815 -11.19 23.11 -7.47
C GLU A 815 -10.05 22.09 -7.61
N ASP A 816 -8.93 22.49 -8.23
CA ASP A 816 -7.74 21.65 -8.36
C ASP A 816 -7.19 21.24 -6.99
N PHE A 817 -7.18 22.15 -6.02
CA PHE A 817 -6.74 21.86 -4.67
C PHE A 817 -7.67 20.84 -3.99
N LEU A 818 -8.99 20.99 -4.12
CA LEU A 818 -9.97 20.05 -3.56
C LEU A 818 -9.84 18.66 -4.19
N GLN A 819 -9.91 18.59 -5.52
CA GLN A 819 -9.87 17.33 -6.26
C GLN A 819 -8.54 16.60 -6.06
N SER A 820 -7.44 17.34 -5.83
CA SER A 820 -6.13 16.74 -5.60
C SER A 820 -5.93 16.14 -4.21
N ARG A 821 -6.80 16.39 -3.22
CA ARG A 821 -6.49 16.05 -1.80
C ARG A 821 -6.17 14.57 -1.57
N ARG A 822 -6.98 13.65 -2.13
CA ARG A 822 -6.71 12.20 -2.05
C ARG A 822 -5.34 11.86 -2.64
N GLN A 823 -5.10 12.27 -3.88
CA GLN A 823 -3.85 11.94 -4.59
C GLN A 823 -2.63 12.61 -3.92
N TYR A 824 -2.77 13.82 -3.40
CA TYR A 824 -1.74 14.52 -2.62
C TYR A 824 -1.35 13.69 -1.39
N ALA A 825 -2.34 13.23 -0.62
CA ALA A 825 -2.09 12.41 0.58
C ALA A 825 -1.40 11.08 0.23
N ILE A 826 -1.80 10.41 -0.86
CA ILE A 826 -1.14 9.19 -1.35
C ILE A 826 0.33 9.45 -1.68
N LEU A 827 0.62 10.49 -2.46
CA LEU A 827 1.99 10.83 -2.86
C LEU A 827 2.85 11.26 -1.66
N ALA A 828 2.26 12.02 -0.72
CA ALA A 828 2.94 12.43 0.51
C ALA A 828 3.27 11.22 1.40
N LEU A 829 2.34 10.28 1.56
CA LEU A 829 2.54 9.02 2.28
C LEU A 829 3.65 8.18 1.66
N GLU A 830 3.66 8.02 0.33
CA GLU A 830 4.73 7.32 -0.37
C GLU A 830 6.09 7.99 -0.14
N GLY A 831 6.15 9.32 -0.22
CA GLY A 831 7.37 10.08 0.06
C GLY A 831 7.89 9.83 1.46
N LEU A 832 7.01 9.90 2.47
CA LEU A 832 7.38 9.63 3.87
C LEU A 832 7.85 8.19 4.10
N ARG A 833 7.30 7.21 3.37
CA ARG A 833 7.73 5.80 3.48
C ARG A 833 9.07 5.51 2.81
N LYS A 834 9.46 6.30 1.80
CA LYS A 834 10.70 6.13 1.03
C LYS A 834 11.96 6.67 1.73
N GLY A 835 11.84 7.57 2.71
CA GLY A 835 13.03 8.12 3.37
C GLY A 835 12.77 9.06 4.55
N ILE A 836 13.87 9.45 5.21
CA ILE A 836 13.87 10.41 6.32
C ILE A 836 13.66 11.81 5.74
N PRO A 837 12.63 12.58 6.18
CA PRO A 837 12.44 13.94 5.72
C PRO A 837 13.67 14.82 6.06
N PRO A 838 13.90 15.92 5.32
CA PRO A 838 14.98 16.84 5.62
C PRO A 838 14.88 17.33 7.08
N PRO A 839 16.01 17.74 7.69
CA PRO A 839 16.01 18.22 9.06
C PRO A 839 14.95 19.32 9.25
N PRO A 840 14.16 19.30 10.33
CA PRO A 840 13.10 20.28 10.55
C PRO A 840 13.65 21.70 10.48
N VAL A 841 12.94 22.63 9.87
CA VAL A 841 13.38 24.04 9.83
C VAL A 841 13.15 24.67 11.21
N SER A 842 13.90 25.72 11.55
CA SER A 842 13.72 26.44 12.82
C SER A 842 12.93 27.73 12.65
N ASN A 843 12.18 27.90 11.57
CA ASN A 843 11.38 29.10 11.37
C ASN A 843 10.10 29.09 12.21
N ILE A 844 9.45 30.25 12.28
CA ILE A 844 8.10 30.37 12.86
C ILE A 844 7.08 30.14 11.76
N ASP A 845 6.23 29.13 11.88
CA ASP A 845 5.11 28.85 10.98
C ASP A 845 3.79 29.33 11.62
N ILE A 846 2.76 29.61 10.81
CA ILE A 846 1.51 30.22 11.29
C ILE A 846 0.31 29.29 11.13
N SER A 847 -0.60 29.33 12.11
CA SER A 847 -1.99 28.90 11.99
C SER A 847 -2.90 30.02 12.49
N PHE A 848 -4.05 30.21 11.89
CA PHE A 848 -5.05 31.09 12.48
C PHE A 848 -6.45 30.53 12.32
N VAL A 849 -7.32 30.99 13.19
CA VAL A 849 -8.74 30.69 13.17
C VAL A 849 -9.48 32.00 12.97
N ASP A 850 -10.19 32.09 11.86
CA ASP A 850 -11.09 33.19 11.63
C ASP A 850 -12.44 32.93 12.31
N GLY A 851 -13.06 33.99 12.82
CA GLY A 851 -14.35 33.90 13.49
C GLY A 851 -14.36 32.99 14.74
N ALA A 852 -13.34 33.02 15.60
CA ALA A 852 -13.31 32.16 16.80
C ALA A 852 -14.54 32.36 17.71
N ASP A 853 -15.07 33.59 17.82
CA ASP A 853 -16.33 33.89 18.54
C ASP A 853 -17.58 33.19 17.93
N GLN A 854 -17.51 32.77 16.65
CA GLN A 854 -18.57 32.01 15.99
C GLN A 854 -18.42 30.49 16.21
N LEU A 855 -17.21 30.04 16.51
CA LEU A 855 -16.91 28.63 16.78
C LEU A 855 -17.12 28.29 18.25
N VAL A 856 -16.82 29.23 19.15
CA VAL A 856 -17.01 29.10 20.59
C VAL A 856 -17.82 30.28 21.10
N THR A 857 -19.03 30.01 21.58
CA THR A 857 -19.92 31.04 22.11
C THR A 857 -19.34 31.60 23.41
N PRO A 858 -18.99 32.89 23.50
CA PRO A 858 -18.33 33.44 24.70
C PRO A 858 -19.21 33.42 25.96
N VAL A 859 -20.53 33.46 25.79
CA VAL A 859 -21.52 33.49 26.88
C VAL A 859 -22.64 32.52 26.53
N LEU A 860 -22.77 31.45 27.32
CA LEU A 860 -23.85 30.48 27.20
C LEU A 860 -24.92 30.79 28.24
N GLU A 861 -26.12 31.09 27.76
CA GLU A 861 -27.28 31.33 28.63
C GLU A 861 -27.62 30.06 29.42
N SER A 862 -27.88 30.23 30.72
CA SER A 862 -28.36 29.20 31.65
C SER A 862 -29.44 29.82 32.52
N LYS A 863 -30.33 29.01 33.10
CA LYS A 863 -31.56 29.45 33.79
C LYS A 863 -31.37 30.54 34.86
N ASN A 864 -30.17 30.67 35.45
CA ASN A 864 -29.90 31.62 36.54
C ASN A 864 -28.76 32.61 36.23
N VAL A 865 -27.55 32.09 35.96
CA VAL A 865 -26.34 32.88 35.68
C VAL A 865 -25.70 32.29 34.41
N PRO A 866 -25.24 33.11 33.46
CA PRO A 866 -24.61 32.58 32.27
C PRO A 866 -23.28 31.90 32.56
N LEU A 867 -22.98 30.83 31.82
CA LEU A 867 -21.66 30.21 31.80
C LEU A 867 -20.79 30.98 30.79
N GLU A 868 -19.72 31.62 31.26
CA GLU A 868 -18.88 32.48 30.43
C GLU A 868 -17.55 31.81 30.08
N ILE A 869 -17.22 31.75 28.81
CA ILE A 869 -15.89 31.35 28.33
C ILE A 869 -15.02 32.61 28.23
N LEU A 870 -13.93 32.62 28.99
CA LEU A 870 -13.11 33.81 29.22
C LEU A 870 -11.92 33.87 28.27
N SER A 871 -11.25 32.74 28.05
CA SER A 871 -10.13 32.64 27.11
C SER A 871 -10.13 31.31 26.39
N LEU A 872 -9.53 31.30 25.21
CA LEU A 872 -9.32 30.11 24.39
C LEU A 872 -7.82 29.87 24.23
N GLY A 873 -7.45 28.64 23.96
CA GLY A 873 -6.12 28.29 23.50
C GLY A 873 -6.22 27.16 22.49
N PHE A 874 -5.38 27.20 21.47
CA PHE A 874 -5.30 26.16 20.46
C PHE A 874 -3.87 26.00 19.99
N GLY A 875 -3.40 24.76 19.91
CA GLY A 875 -2.06 24.43 19.47
C GLY A 875 -1.88 22.98 19.08
N VAL A 876 -0.67 22.70 18.60
CA VAL A 876 -0.24 21.36 18.21
C VAL A 876 1.06 20.99 18.93
N GLU A 877 1.19 19.72 19.24
CA GLU A 877 2.38 19.14 19.83
C GLU A 877 3.59 19.34 18.91
N THR A 878 4.63 19.96 19.46
CA THR A 878 5.78 20.44 18.71
C THR A 878 7.04 19.75 19.23
N LEU A 879 7.46 18.67 18.57
CA LEU A 879 8.67 17.90 18.92
C LEU A 879 9.90 18.30 18.10
N THR A 880 9.79 19.37 17.30
CA THR A 880 10.89 19.90 16.48
C THR A 880 11.25 21.31 16.93
N ARG A 881 12.35 21.83 16.39
CA ARG A 881 12.80 23.22 16.61
C ARG A 881 11.96 24.28 15.89
N GLN A 882 11.05 23.87 15.00
CA GLN A 882 10.08 24.76 14.37
C GLN A 882 9.09 25.22 15.43
N THR A 883 8.72 26.50 15.43
CA THR A 883 7.68 27.03 16.33
C THR A 883 6.42 27.34 15.56
N TYR A 884 5.27 27.28 16.22
CA TYR A 884 3.97 27.56 15.60
C TYR A 884 3.29 28.71 16.30
N CYS A 885 3.05 29.80 15.58
CA CYS A 885 2.22 30.90 16.06
C CYS A 885 0.77 30.61 15.68
N THR A 886 -0.09 30.45 16.69
CA THR A 886 -1.54 30.40 16.49
C THR A 886 -2.16 31.76 16.82
N ALA A 887 -3.03 32.25 15.93
CA ALA A 887 -3.66 33.55 16.06
C ALA A 887 -5.18 33.49 15.86
N TRP A 888 -5.93 34.29 16.60
CA TRP A 888 -7.38 34.47 16.40
C TRP A 888 -7.85 35.78 17.03
N LYS A 889 -9.10 36.16 16.76
CA LYS A 889 -9.80 37.21 17.47
C LYS A 889 -10.92 36.58 18.31
N PHE A 890 -10.93 36.84 19.61
CA PHE A 890 -11.96 36.37 20.55
C PHE A 890 -12.29 37.50 21.53
N ARG A 891 -13.57 37.74 21.81
CA ARG A 891 -14.05 38.85 22.66
C ARG A 891 -13.44 40.22 22.30
N ASP A 892 -13.37 40.48 20.99
CA ASP A 892 -12.82 41.70 20.38
C ASP A 892 -11.32 41.94 20.60
N GLN A 893 -10.57 40.91 20.99
CA GLN A 893 -9.12 41.00 21.17
C GLN A 893 -8.42 39.99 20.28
N VAL A 894 -7.38 40.45 19.57
CA VAL A 894 -6.49 39.55 18.84
C VAL A 894 -5.50 38.95 19.83
N GLU A 895 -5.36 37.63 19.77
CA GLU A 895 -4.44 36.88 20.61
C GLU A 895 -3.46 36.09 19.77
N PHE A 896 -2.20 36.08 20.19
CA PHE A 896 -1.13 35.27 19.63
C PHE A 896 -0.64 34.27 20.66
N ASN A 897 -0.51 33.02 20.23
CA ASN A 897 0.01 31.93 21.03
C ASN A 897 1.20 31.33 20.29
N LEU A 898 2.41 31.41 20.85
CA LEU A 898 3.59 30.80 20.26
C LEU A 898 3.87 29.47 20.95
N TRP A 899 3.72 28.38 20.19
CA TRP A 899 3.98 27.01 20.63
C TRP A 899 5.39 26.59 20.25
N PHE A 900 6.12 26.04 21.22
CA PHE A 900 7.51 25.65 21.05
C PHE A 900 7.86 24.45 21.95
N ASN A 901 8.94 23.75 21.60
CA ASN A 901 9.50 22.73 22.48
C ASN A 901 10.54 23.35 23.42
N GLU A 902 10.43 23.06 24.71
CA GLU A 902 11.33 23.61 25.74
C GLU A 902 12.80 23.19 25.59
N ALA A 903 13.08 22.12 24.83
CA ALA A 903 14.45 21.70 24.52
C ALA A 903 15.15 22.65 23.54
N TYR A 904 14.39 23.33 22.67
CA TYR A 904 14.94 24.19 21.61
C TYR A 904 14.75 25.68 21.89
N HIS A 905 13.69 26.06 22.59
CA HIS A 905 13.37 27.47 22.89
C HIS A 905 12.95 27.61 24.35
N ASP A 906 13.23 28.75 24.95
CA ASP A 906 12.72 29.10 26.28
C ASP A 906 11.58 30.12 26.22
N ALA A 907 10.85 30.23 27.32
CA ALA A 907 9.69 31.13 27.42
C ALA A 907 10.05 32.61 27.23
N THR A 908 11.24 33.05 27.66
CA THR A 908 11.69 34.44 27.49
C THR A 908 11.90 34.76 26.01
N THR A 909 12.64 33.90 25.31
CA THR A 909 12.87 34.01 23.87
C THR A 909 11.54 33.97 23.11
N ALA A 910 10.64 33.05 23.47
CA ALA A 910 9.32 32.95 22.87
C ALA A 910 8.47 34.23 23.08
N ALA A 911 8.50 34.80 24.28
CA ALA A 911 7.83 36.08 24.58
C ALA A 911 8.41 37.23 23.74
N GLU A 912 9.74 37.34 23.66
CA GLU A 912 10.40 38.35 22.83
C GLU A 912 10.01 38.26 21.35
N LEU A 913 9.79 37.05 20.82
CA LEU A 913 9.33 36.86 19.44
C LEU A 913 7.92 37.41 19.22
N LEU A 914 7.00 37.20 20.19
CA LEU A 914 5.64 37.77 20.13
C LEU A 914 5.63 39.29 20.32
N GLU A 915 6.50 39.83 21.18
CA GLU A 915 6.71 41.26 21.33
C GLU A 915 7.23 41.87 20.02
N THR A 916 8.22 41.22 19.39
CA THR A 916 8.75 41.64 18.07
C THR A 916 7.64 41.60 17.00
N LEU A 917 6.78 40.57 17.02
CA LEU A 917 5.63 40.47 16.12
C LEU A 917 4.68 41.66 16.29
N ARG A 918 4.31 42.00 17.54
CA ARG A 918 3.48 43.16 17.83
C ARG A 918 4.14 44.45 17.33
N ASP A 919 5.42 44.65 17.62
CA ASP A 919 6.14 45.87 17.26
C ASP A 919 6.23 46.06 15.74
N VAL A 920 6.42 44.97 14.99
CA VAL A 920 6.35 44.98 13.51
C VAL A 920 4.96 45.39 13.05
N LEU A 921 3.90 44.81 13.59
CA LEU A 921 2.53 45.17 13.21
C LEU A 921 2.22 46.64 13.50
N VAL A 922 2.55 47.11 14.71
CA VAL A 922 2.36 48.50 15.13
C VAL A 922 3.10 49.46 14.19
N LYS A 923 4.36 49.17 13.90
CA LYS A 923 5.20 50.00 13.03
C LYS A 923 4.69 50.04 11.59
N GLU A 924 4.43 48.88 10.99
CA GLU A 924 4.10 48.78 9.56
C GLU A 924 2.65 49.22 9.28
N LEU A 925 1.74 49.06 10.25
CA LEU A 925 0.36 49.54 10.16
C LEU A 925 0.17 50.99 10.64
N GLN A 926 1.17 51.57 11.32
CA GLN A 926 1.16 52.95 11.85
C GLN A 926 0.03 53.18 12.86
N ILE A 927 -0.11 52.28 13.84
CA ILE A 927 -1.18 52.30 14.86
C ILE A 927 -0.68 52.57 16.27
#